data_AF-A0A1M7LWM1-F1
#
_entry.id   AF-A0A1M7LWM1-F1
#
_cell.length_a   1.000
_cell.length_b   1.000
_cell.length_c   1.000
_cell.angle_alpha   90.00
_cell.angle_beta   90.00
_cell.angle_gamma   90.00
#
_symmetry.space_group_name_H-M   'P 1'
#
loop_
_entity.id
_entity.type
_entity.pdbx_description
1 polymer ?
#
loop_
_entity_poly.entity_id
_entity_poly.type
_entity_poly.pdbx_seq_one_letter_code
_entity_poly.pdbx_strand_id
1 'polypeptide(L)'
;MGKKQLWKKISLVLVVILMVGQILGVDTFRLQACAEEISNNVTDYNNQPYEITLQNGGFETGDLTGWTLSMATTDQAGYIVKADEWSSNTTKFLNIWNNGTDAVSFDLKKDITGLEIGEYKISFKVDGKEGADTIGYESGLALLINGQPTNITNVTTTGWNQWKTYETESFTLDTEDRVTLELQGDFAGEGYWCDLDDFKLYKLDGKPSSEVDPVDADIFVTRVTGMNEDFIKGVDVSSYLSEIESGVQYKDFEGNIVDKSGFFKLLKEAGVNYVRVRVWNDPYQTIDGQKYGYGGGNNDVTKAAEIGKLAAEAGLKTLLDFHYSDFWADPAKQKAPKAWTSYTLEGKKQAVEEFTTASLNTIIDAGADVGMVQVGNETNNGVAGETSWSNMCEIFNAGSKAVREVSNIRYGSDESIKVALHFTDIQKAGNYTNIAKTLNENGVDYDVFASSYYPFWHGTTSNLTSVLSNIASTYGKEVMVAETSYGYTYADGDGHGNTLEEGKESLAITYPISVQGQATQVRDVIQAVADIGTAGIGVFYWEPAWIPVNVYDKTVENAQSVLESNKQAWETNGSGWASSYAGEYDPQDAGVWYGGSSWDNQAMFDFYGNPLSSLNVFKYVDTGATAGEIKVEAISDISAVFVLGDTIELPSVVSAVYNDGSIKDVAVTWSEQDMQAINAVGNYIIHGTVTEGDKVLTVKCKVEIKAKSLIENGGFEDGLSDWNFTGSGYDHGSSDVKEGNYCLHYYNASGVAFTVEKEVTLDAGIYAFSAFVQGGNMGAKENITLYVKSNDNEYSKVSESLSGWREWKETTISEIKVEENNTKVTVGLSVKGGAGSWGTIDELYLRKIKDIDTDSNSGSGNGNNGSNGSGSSSSGTSGESAHKDPSIVNQNGATGWQAIKETLESIVKGLDKESTEVKVVEINLNDTTTVPYNVFEVIAGTQIKLAFTMNGYRWNIDGNTVKEDILEELKRFGTNINLGLNAITESKEKQEIDSWIKNTLDNNKDTRTITGATYFELAHNGVFPFEAKLTFLTGKEYAGKSIFICYVNEQDKQVEPQCYVRVMDNGEVTLTMSHASKYVATLENPVLPTLVTSKTLYTDTTYTLGKKVKNSLPGDAATYYSSKKSVVSVSKTGKLTAKKAGTATITTRYVQNGKVYVFKTKVTVKKTYIKLDAVPKKLKISKSFTCKATAYGTKTSVIWSVSDSKIATIDKDTGKLTAKKVGNVVVTAKTGKVVKKFTVKCY
;
A
#
# COMPACT_ATOMS: atom_id res chain seq x y z
N MET A 1 -43.71 3.87 15.10
CA MET A 1 -44.06 2.76 16.02
C MET A 1 -43.08 1.62 15.75
N GLY A 2 -41.91 1.65 16.40
CA GLY A 2 -40.72 0.90 15.96
C GLY A 2 -40.84 -0.62 16.07
N LYS A 3 -40.07 -1.36 15.27
CA LYS A 3 -40.03 -2.83 15.19
C LYS A 3 -39.77 -3.52 16.55
N LYS A 4 -39.23 -2.82 17.56
CA LYS A 4 -39.22 -3.27 18.97
C LYS A 4 -40.64 -3.50 19.52
N GLN A 5 -41.62 -2.67 19.15
CA GLN A 5 -43.04 -2.89 19.46
C GLN A 5 -43.67 -3.96 18.57
N LEU A 6 -43.18 -4.20 17.35
CA LEU A 6 -43.65 -5.30 16.50
C LEU A 6 -43.14 -6.66 16.99
N TRP A 7 -41.85 -6.78 17.34
CA TRP A 7 -41.25 -7.97 17.95
C TRP A 7 -41.73 -8.19 19.38
N LYS A 8 -41.98 -7.13 20.17
CA LYS A 8 -42.72 -7.25 21.45
C LYS A 8 -44.15 -7.72 21.22
N LYS A 9 -44.86 -7.22 20.20
CA LYS A 9 -46.20 -7.70 19.85
C LYS A 9 -46.20 -9.14 19.34
N ILE A 10 -45.23 -9.56 18.53
CA ILE A 10 -45.07 -10.93 18.04
C ILE A 10 -44.69 -11.87 19.19
N SER A 11 -43.82 -11.44 20.09
CA SER A 11 -43.48 -12.18 21.32
C SER A 11 -44.70 -12.29 22.25
N LEU A 12 -45.50 -11.22 22.40
CA LEU A 12 -46.75 -11.24 23.16
C LEU A 12 -47.80 -12.17 22.51
N VAL A 13 -47.89 -12.17 21.18
CA VAL A 13 -48.77 -13.04 20.39
C VAL A 13 -48.33 -14.50 20.52
N LEU A 14 -47.03 -14.80 20.47
CA LEU A 14 -46.46 -16.13 20.71
C LEU A 14 -46.73 -16.62 22.14
N VAL A 15 -46.65 -15.74 23.14
CA VAL A 15 -46.98 -16.05 24.55
C VAL A 15 -48.47 -16.31 24.75
N VAL A 16 -49.35 -15.54 24.10
CA VAL A 16 -50.81 -15.78 24.11
C VAL A 16 -51.17 -17.09 23.40
N ILE A 17 -50.49 -17.43 22.29
CA ILE A 17 -50.66 -18.70 21.56
C ILE A 17 -50.18 -19.89 22.40
N LEU A 18 -49.06 -19.76 23.12
CA LEU A 18 -48.54 -20.76 24.07
C LEU A 18 -49.51 -20.97 25.26
N MET A 19 -50.12 -19.91 25.80
CA MET A 19 -51.11 -20.00 26.89
C MET A 19 -52.43 -20.63 26.46
N VAL A 20 -52.94 -20.29 25.26
CA VAL A 20 -54.16 -20.89 24.71
C VAL A 20 -53.96 -22.36 24.33
N GLY A 21 -52.76 -22.72 23.84
CA GLY A 21 -52.37 -24.11 23.59
C GLY A 21 -52.34 -24.98 24.86
N GLN A 22 -51.88 -24.43 25.99
CA GLN A 22 -51.88 -25.12 27.28
C GLN A 22 -53.27 -25.29 27.90
N ILE A 23 -54.20 -24.35 27.68
CA ILE A 23 -55.61 -24.45 28.14
C ILE A 23 -56.43 -25.43 27.29
N LEU A 24 -56.09 -25.59 26.01
CA LEU A 24 -56.75 -26.51 25.07
C LEU A 24 -56.12 -27.91 24.99
N GLY A 25 -55.06 -28.17 25.77
CA GLY A 25 -54.40 -29.49 25.82
C GLY A 25 -53.59 -29.86 24.57
N VAL A 26 -53.06 -28.86 23.86
CA VAL A 26 -52.28 -29.04 22.61
C VAL A 26 -50.78 -28.94 22.91
N ASP A 27 -49.97 -29.82 22.31
CA ASP A 27 -48.53 -29.93 22.54
C ASP A 27 -47.74 -28.76 21.89
N THR A 28 -47.01 -27.99 22.71
CA THR A 28 -46.37 -26.71 22.34
C THR A 28 -44.86 -26.78 22.07
N PHE A 29 -44.26 -27.96 22.03
CA PHE A 29 -42.79 -28.13 22.04
C PHE A 29 -42.04 -27.48 20.85
N ARG A 30 -42.67 -27.40 19.66
CA ARG A 30 -42.04 -26.82 18.45
C ARG A 30 -42.02 -25.29 18.42
N LEU A 31 -42.93 -24.63 19.14
CA LEU A 31 -42.97 -23.17 19.24
C LEU A 31 -41.92 -22.64 20.22
N GLN A 32 -41.49 -23.48 21.17
CA GLN A 32 -40.47 -23.14 22.16
C GLN A 32 -39.05 -23.11 21.55
N ALA A 33 -38.75 -24.01 20.60
CA ALA A 33 -37.47 -24.05 19.89
C ALA A 33 -37.28 -22.89 18.88
N CYS A 34 -38.35 -22.42 18.22
CA CYS A 34 -38.27 -21.21 17.38
C CYS A 34 -38.06 -19.93 18.21
N ALA A 35 -38.50 -19.89 19.47
CA ALA A 35 -38.26 -18.75 20.36
C ALA A 35 -36.79 -18.66 20.81
N GLU A 36 -36.11 -19.79 21.01
CA GLU A 36 -34.67 -19.83 21.35
C GLU A 36 -33.75 -19.55 20.14
N GLU A 37 -34.13 -19.94 18.92
CA GLU A 37 -33.36 -19.69 17.69
C GLU A 37 -33.44 -18.21 17.22
N ILE A 38 -34.52 -17.50 17.56
CA ILE A 38 -34.66 -16.05 17.38
C ILE A 38 -33.84 -15.27 18.44
N SER A 39 -33.69 -15.83 19.64
CA SER A 39 -32.92 -15.21 20.74
C SER A 39 -31.40 -15.22 20.49
N ASN A 40 -30.86 -16.23 19.79
CA ASN A 40 -29.41 -16.42 19.63
C ASN A 40 -28.81 -15.79 18.35
N ASN A 41 -29.64 -15.43 17.36
CA ASN A 41 -29.17 -14.77 16.13
C ASN A 41 -29.14 -13.22 16.22
N VAL A 42 -29.64 -12.64 17.32
CA VAL A 42 -29.59 -11.19 17.59
C VAL A 42 -28.30 -10.79 18.34
N THR A 43 -27.62 -11.75 18.95
CA THR A 43 -26.50 -11.51 19.89
C THR A 43 -25.12 -11.33 19.25
N ASP A 44 -24.88 -11.80 18.02
CA ASP A 44 -23.53 -11.80 17.42
C ASP A 44 -23.16 -10.55 16.59
N TYR A 45 -24.08 -9.58 16.45
CA TYR A 45 -23.85 -8.33 15.70
C TYR A 45 -23.68 -7.08 16.59
N ASN A 46 -23.81 -7.22 17.92
CA ASN A 46 -23.89 -6.09 18.87
C ASN A 46 -22.64 -5.90 19.77
N ASN A 47 -21.56 -6.68 19.62
CA ASN A 47 -20.50 -6.79 20.64
C ASN A 47 -19.11 -6.30 20.17
N GLN A 48 -19.01 -5.13 19.53
CA GLN A 48 -17.70 -4.51 19.30
C GLN A 48 -17.47 -3.38 20.32
N PRO A 49 -16.39 -3.44 21.13
CA PRO A 49 -16.04 -2.38 22.07
C PRO A 49 -15.81 -1.04 21.36
N TYR A 50 -16.26 0.07 21.95
CA TYR A 50 -15.94 1.42 21.47
C TYR A 50 -15.53 2.34 22.63
N GLU A 51 -14.65 3.31 22.34
CA GLU A 51 -14.15 4.30 23.31
C GLU A 51 -15.18 5.43 23.51
N ILE A 52 -15.39 5.82 24.77
CA ILE A 52 -16.14 7.01 25.17
C ILE A 52 -15.12 8.05 25.59
N THR A 53 -15.01 9.12 24.79
CA THR A 53 -14.10 10.23 25.06
C THR A 53 -14.44 10.91 26.38
N LEU A 54 -13.47 10.94 27.31
CA LEU A 54 -13.61 11.64 28.58
C LEU A 54 -13.17 13.09 28.43
N GLN A 55 -13.97 14.03 28.95
CA GLN A 55 -13.55 15.43 29.04
C GLN A 55 -12.27 15.53 29.86
N ASN A 56 -11.21 16.05 29.23
CA ASN A 56 -9.88 16.23 29.83
C ASN A 56 -9.30 14.92 30.42
N GLY A 57 -9.52 13.77 29.77
CA GLY A 57 -9.03 12.46 30.22
C GLY A 57 -7.51 12.34 30.31
N GLY A 58 -6.78 13.13 29.52
CA GLY A 58 -5.31 13.23 29.55
C GLY A 58 -4.78 14.57 30.04
N PHE A 59 -5.54 15.36 30.80
CA PHE A 59 -5.06 16.64 31.40
C PHE A 59 -4.54 17.71 30.41
N GLU A 60 -4.84 17.59 29.11
CA GLU A 60 -4.33 18.45 28.03
C GLU A 60 -4.78 19.93 28.14
N THR A 61 -5.83 20.21 28.91
CA THR A 61 -6.22 21.59 29.23
C THR A 61 -5.16 22.33 30.05
N GLY A 62 -4.20 21.61 30.66
CA GLY A 62 -3.17 22.19 31.53
C GLY A 62 -3.64 22.42 32.97
N ASP A 63 -4.81 21.90 33.31
CA ASP A 63 -5.40 21.98 34.64
C ASP A 63 -6.28 20.75 34.92
N LEU A 64 -6.95 20.76 36.07
CA LEU A 64 -7.86 19.69 36.52
C LEU A 64 -9.31 19.91 36.04
N THR A 65 -9.55 20.65 34.96
CA THR A 65 -10.92 20.89 34.47
C THR A 65 -11.66 19.57 34.29
N GLY A 66 -12.84 19.45 34.91
CA GLY A 66 -13.66 18.23 34.88
C GLY A 66 -13.32 17.18 35.94
N TRP A 67 -12.20 17.33 36.66
CA TRP A 67 -11.72 16.44 37.73
C TRP A 67 -11.81 17.11 39.11
N THR A 68 -11.96 16.32 40.15
CA THR A 68 -11.85 16.76 41.55
C THR A 68 -10.68 16.03 42.21
N LEU A 69 -9.74 16.75 42.79
CA LEU A 69 -8.58 16.16 43.45
C LEU A 69 -8.53 16.64 44.90
N SER A 70 -8.41 15.70 45.84
CA SER A 70 -8.22 15.94 47.27
C SER A 70 -6.88 15.34 47.74
N MET A 71 -5.95 16.20 48.12
CA MET A 71 -4.63 15.83 48.65
C MET A 71 -4.15 16.95 49.58
N ALA A 72 -3.50 16.60 50.70
CA ALA A 72 -2.85 17.60 51.55
C ALA A 72 -1.59 18.15 50.84
N THR A 73 -1.57 19.44 50.54
CA THR A 73 -0.40 20.11 49.97
C THR A 73 0.46 20.74 51.06
N THR A 74 1.77 20.49 50.98
CA THR A 74 2.79 21.06 51.88
C THR A 74 4.01 21.44 51.04
N ASP A 75 5.02 22.06 51.66
CA ASP A 75 6.30 22.32 50.98
C ASP A 75 7.00 21.02 50.48
N GLN A 76 6.59 19.85 50.99
CA GLN A 76 7.19 18.56 50.65
C GLN A 76 6.29 17.63 49.84
N ALA A 77 4.99 17.91 49.71
CA ALA A 77 4.06 17.07 48.97
C ALA A 77 3.03 17.90 48.20
N GLY A 78 2.74 17.51 46.96
CA GLY A 78 1.80 18.24 46.11
C GLY A 78 1.51 17.56 44.79
N TYR A 79 0.79 18.29 43.93
CA TYR A 79 0.43 17.88 42.58
C TYR A 79 0.49 19.06 41.62
N ILE A 80 0.74 18.78 40.34
CA ILE A 80 0.73 19.77 39.27
C ILE A 80 0.41 19.09 37.94
N VAL A 81 -0.35 19.77 37.07
CA VAL A 81 -0.45 19.38 35.66
C VAL A 81 0.71 20.03 34.92
N LYS A 82 1.57 19.23 34.29
CA LYS A 82 2.76 19.70 33.58
C LYS A 82 2.99 18.90 32.32
N ALA A 83 3.79 19.45 31.41
CA ALA A 83 4.42 18.69 30.34
C ALA A 83 5.92 18.58 30.65
N ASP A 84 6.55 17.53 30.15
CA ASP A 84 7.99 17.30 30.28
C ASP A 84 8.55 17.02 28.87
N GLU A 85 9.33 17.96 28.34
CA GLU A 85 9.90 17.87 26.99
C GLU A 85 10.94 16.75 26.83
N TRP A 86 11.37 16.14 27.93
CA TRP A 86 12.30 15.01 27.95
C TRP A 86 11.59 13.66 28.16
N SER A 87 10.30 13.66 28.47
CA SER A 87 9.47 12.45 28.55
C SER A 87 9.14 11.91 27.15
N SER A 88 9.00 10.58 27.01
CA SER A 88 8.47 9.95 25.78
C SER A 88 6.99 10.26 25.57
N ASN A 89 6.32 10.72 26.62
CA ASN A 89 5.02 11.35 26.57
C ASN A 89 5.21 12.87 26.77
N THR A 90 5.23 13.62 25.67
CA THR A 90 5.44 15.08 25.66
C THR A 90 4.15 15.87 25.83
N THR A 91 3.01 15.21 26.01
CA THR A 91 1.74 15.86 26.30
C THR A 91 1.66 16.24 27.78
N LYS A 92 0.56 16.88 28.20
CA LYS A 92 0.41 17.27 29.61
C LYS A 92 -0.10 16.07 30.41
N PHE A 93 0.38 15.93 31.64
CA PHE A 93 -0.05 14.86 32.54
C PHE A 93 -0.11 15.38 33.98
N LEU A 94 -0.84 14.67 34.84
CA LEU A 94 -0.93 14.99 36.25
C LEU A 94 0.26 14.35 37.00
N ASN A 95 1.20 15.19 37.43
CA ASN A 95 2.30 14.80 38.30
C ASN A 95 1.90 14.95 39.78
N ILE A 96 2.22 13.94 40.59
CA ILE A 96 2.03 13.96 42.05
C ILE A 96 3.33 13.55 42.74
N TRP A 97 3.63 14.15 43.91
CA TRP A 97 4.86 13.86 44.66
C TRP A 97 4.69 13.95 46.19
N ASN A 98 5.53 13.21 46.92
CA ASN A 98 5.71 13.31 48.37
C ASN A 98 7.18 13.05 48.76
N ASN A 99 7.86 14.12 49.18
CA ASN A 99 9.23 14.12 49.68
C ASN A 99 9.31 14.09 51.22
N GLY A 100 8.16 14.10 51.93
CA GLY A 100 8.10 14.03 53.40
C GLY A 100 8.26 12.60 53.92
N THR A 101 8.37 12.42 55.24
CA THR A 101 8.53 11.08 55.84
C THR A 101 7.22 10.32 56.03
N ASP A 102 6.10 11.04 56.11
CA ASP A 102 4.78 10.47 56.35
C ASP A 102 4.05 10.23 55.01
N ALA A 103 3.21 9.19 54.95
CA ALA A 103 2.37 8.94 53.79
C ALA A 103 1.31 10.05 53.62
N VAL A 104 0.94 10.35 52.38
CA VAL A 104 -0.07 11.37 52.05
C VAL A 104 -1.26 10.70 51.37
N SER A 105 -2.46 10.98 51.88
CA SER A 105 -3.70 10.53 51.25
C SER A 105 -3.98 11.32 49.98
N PHE A 106 -4.34 10.58 48.94
CA PHE A 106 -4.67 11.09 47.62
C PHE A 106 -6.01 10.53 47.17
N ASP A 107 -6.82 11.38 46.55
CA ASP A 107 -8.13 11.03 46.03
C ASP A 107 -8.42 11.88 44.80
N LEU A 108 -8.37 11.25 43.61
CA LEU A 108 -8.70 11.86 42.32
C LEU A 108 -10.01 11.27 41.80
N LYS A 109 -10.98 12.15 41.55
CA LYS A 109 -12.36 11.83 41.19
C LYS A 109 -12.78 12.42 39.86
N LYS A 110 -13.49 11.62 39.06
CA LYS A 110 -14.23 12.05 37.87
C LYS A 110 -15.64 11.50 37.90
N ASP A 111 -16.63 12.39 37.87
CA ASP A 111 -18.00 12.02 37.54
C ASP A 111 -18.19 12.03 36.01
N ILE A 112 -18.77 10.96 35.49
CA ILE A 112 -19.10 10.73 34.08
C ILE A 112 -20.60 10.45 34.03
N THR A 113 -21.38 11.37 33.47
CA THR A 113 -22.86 11.28 33.41
C THR A 113 -23.35 11.02 31.98
N GLY A 114 -24.59 10.57 31.83
CA GLY A 114 -25.19 10.31 30.50
C GLY A 114 -24.74 9.00 29.86
N LEU A 115 -24.27 8.04 30.67
CA LEU A 115 -23.93 6.70 30.21
C LEU A 115 -25.17 5.83 30.15
N GLU A 116 -25.27 5.05 29.08
CA GLU A 116 -26.29 4.02 28.92
C GLU A 116 -26.03 2.80 29.83
N ILE A 117 -27.04 1.96 30.05
CA ILE A 117 -26.84 0.63 30.63
C ILE A 117 -25.93 -0.22 29.73
N GLY A 118 -25.05 -1.02 30.32
CA GLY A 118 -24.13 -1.87 29.57
C GLY A 118 -22.87 -2.28 30.32
N GLU A 119 -22.02 -3.04 29.67
CA GLU A 119 -20.70 -3.48 30.10
C GLU A 119 -19.63 -2.47 29.66
N TYR A 120 -18.70 -2.14 30.55
CA TYR A 120 -17.70 -1.10 30.36
C TYR A 120 -16.32 -1.54 30.89
N LYS A 121 -15.23 -0.89 30.46
CA LYS A 121 -13.91 -0.96 31.12
C LYS A 121 -13.20 0.39 31.09
N ILE A 122 -12.22 0.59 31.97
CA ILE A 122 -11.41 1.82 32.03
C ILE A 122 -9.94 1.49 31.82
N SER A 123 -9.20 2.38 31.16
CA SER A 123 -7.74 2.35 31.10
C SER A 123 -7.12 3.69 31.46
N PHE A 124 -5.88 3.70 31.97
CA PHE A 124 -5.06 4.89 32.16
C PHE A 124 -3.57 4.53 32.14
N LYS A 125 -2.70 5.51 31.94
CA LYS A 125 -1.24 5.34 31.94
C LYS A 125 -0.62 5.95 33.18
N VAL A 126 0.47 5.32 33.64
CA VAL A 126 1.23 5.75 34.81
C VAL A 126 2.73 5.65 34.55
N ASP A 127 3.47 6.69 34.89
CA ASP A 127 4.92 6.69 35.03
C ASP A 127 5.29 7.07 36.48
N GLY A 128 6.49 6.77 36.98
CA GLY A 128 6.83 7.18 38.34
C GLY A 128 8.07 6.55 38.95
N LYS A 129 8.20 6.66 40.27
CA LYS A 129 9.37 6.22 41.07
C LYS A 129 9.83 4.79 40.73
N GLU A 130 11.14 4.61 40.67
CA GLU A 130 11.79 3.31 40.46
C GLU A 130 11.69 2.43 41.73
N GLY A 131 11.30 1.17 41.55
CA GLY A 131 11.25 0.16 42.61
C GLY A 131 12.59 -0.58 42.79
N ALA A 132 12.74 -1.31 43.90
CA ALA A 132 13.96 -2.08 44.19
C ALA A 132 14.11 -3.39 43.37
N ASP A 133 13.08 -3.78 42.61
CA ASP A 133 13.04 -4.99 41.77
C ASP A 133 12.31 -4.76 40.43
N THR A 134 12.27 -5.78 39.57
CA THR A 134 11.60 -5.75 38.25
C THR A 134 10.06 -5.63 38.30
N ILE A 135 9.45 -5.52 39.49
CA ILE A 135 7.99 -5.46 39.67
C ILE A 135 7.50 -4.02 39.88
N GLY A 136 8.41 -3.10 40.23
CA GLY A 136 8.13 -1.66 40.39
C GLY A 136 7.81 -1.23 41.82
N TYR A 137 7.81 0.07 42.09
CA TYR A 137 7.46 0.65 43.39
C TYR A 137 5.95 0.63 43.59
N GLU A 138 5.48 0.07 44.70
CA GLU A 138 4.06 0.02 45.07
C GLU A 138 3.60 1.38 45.62
N SER A 139 2.72 2.07 44.88
CA SER A 139 2.27 3.42 45.24
C SER A 139 1.28 3.45 46.40
N GLY A 140 0.49 2.39 46.62
CA GLY A 140 -0.66 2.40 47.52
C GLY A 140 -1.95 2.95 46.90
N LEU A 141 -1.91 3.43 45.65
CA LEU A 141 -3.09 3.92 44.94
C LEU A 141 -3.91 2.75 44.36
N ALA A 142 -5.22 2.77 44.58
CA ALA A 142 -6.18 1.81 44.05
C ALA A 142 -7.27 2.52 43.25
N LEU A 143 -7.74 1.88 42.18
CA LEU A 143 -8.84 2.39 41.38
C LEU A 143 -10.17 1.81 41.88
N LEU A 144 -11.13 2.70 42.15
CA LEU A 144 -12.51 2.38 42.45
C LEU A 144 -13.44 2.93 41.36
N ILE A 145 -14.55 2.23 41.16
CA ILE A 145 -15.65 2.62 40.28
C ILE A 145 -16.92 2.64 41.13
N ASN A 146 -17.59 3.79 41.20
CA ASN A 146 -18.76 4.00 42.06
C ASN A 146 -18.52 3.60 43.53
N GLY A 147 -17.29 3.84 44.02
CA GLY A 147 -16.86 3.45 45.38
C GLY A 147 -16.62 1.95 45.58
N GLN A 148 -16.61 1.14 44.51
CA GLN A 148 -16.25 -0.29 44.56
C GLN A 148 -14.83 -0.53 44.02
N PRO A 149 -14.01 -1.36 44.69
CA PRO A 149 -12.65 -1.66 44.24
C PRO A 149 -12.61 -2.47 42.95
N THR A 150 -11.61 -2.20 42.09
CA THR A 150 -11.34 -2.94 40.84
C THR A 150 -10.21 -3.96 41.00
N ASN A 151 -9.82 -4.64 39.92
CA ASN A 151 -8.60 -5.47 39.85
C ASN A 151 -7.31 -4.63 40.03
N ILE A 152 -7.37 -3.31 39.86
CA ILE A 152 -6.26 -2.40 40.11
C ILE A 152 -6.29 -1.99 41.58
N THR A 153 -5.74 -2.87 42.42
CA THR A 153 -5.71 -2.72 43.88
C THR A 153 -4.45 -2.00 44.39
N ASN A 154 -3.44 -1.86 43.54
CA ASN A 154 -2.23 -1.10 43.80
C ASN A 154 -1.56 -0.72 42.47
N VAL A 155 -1.35 0.57 42.24
CA VAL A 155 -0.61 1.06 41.08
C VAL A 155 0.89 0.94 41.37
N THR A 156 1.63 0.27 40.50
CA THR A 156 3.09 0.20 40.53
C THR A 156 3.75 1.08 39.48
N THR A 157 4.87 1.70 39.84
CA THR A 157 5.69 2.57 38.98
C THR A 157 7.08 1.98 38.76
N THR A 158 7.71 2.23 37.62
CA THR A 158 8.92 1.48 37.20
C THR A 158 10.12 2.36 36.82
N GLY A 159 10.16 3.61 37.28
CA GLY A 159 11.24 4.56 36.99
C GLY A 159 10.86 5.52 35.88
N TRP A 160 11.58 6.64 35.78
CA TRP A 160 11.26 7.74 34.88
C TRP A 160 11.18 7.32 33.42
N ASN A 161 10.16 7.83 32.74
CA ASN A 161 9.85 7.58 31.35
C ASN A 161 9.54 6.10 31.04
N GLN A 162 8.98 5.37 32.01
CA GLN A 162 8.54 3.98 31.88
C GLN A 162 7.00 3.88 32.01
N TRP A 163 6.29 4.54 31.10
CA TRP A 163 4.83 4.56 31.07
C TRP A 163 4.22 3.16 30.97
N LYS A 164 3.38 2.81 31.94
CA LYS A 164 2.66 1.56 32.05
C LYS A 164 1.15 1.81 31.95
N THR A 165 0.47 1.06 31.09
CA THR A 165 -1.00 1.08 31.02
C THR A 165 -1.61 0.16 32.05
N TYR A 166 -2.58 0.67 32.80
CA TYR A 166 -3.48 -0.09 33.64
C TYR A 166 -4.84 -0.20 32.97
N GLU A 167 -5.44 -1.39 33.00
CA GLU A 167 -6.79 -1.65 32.51
C GLU A 167 -7.63 -2.39 33.56
N THR A 168 -8.89 -1.99 33.71
CA THR A 168 -9.83 -2.72 34.57
C THR A 168 -10.32 -3.99 33.88
N GLU A 169 -10.78 -4.95 34.69
CA GLU A 169 -11.78 -5.91 34.21
C GLU A 169 -13.06 -5.17 33.79
N SER A 170 -13.94 -5.85 33.05
CA SER A 170 -15.22 -5.27 32.69
C SER A 170 -16.13 -5.09 33.91
N PHE A 171 -16.96 -4.06 33.89
CA PHE A 171 -17.97 -3.77 34.90
C PHE A 171 -19.30 -3.39 34.23
N THR A 172 -20.42 -3.71 34.86
CA THR A 172 -21.76 -3.48 34.30
C THR A 172 -22.43 -2.29 34.96
N LEU A 173 -23.07 -1.45 34.15
CA LEU A 173 -24.03 -0.43 34.55
C LEU A 173 -25.44 -0.97 34.34
N ASP A 174 -26.13 -1.24 35.46
CA ASP A 174 -27.48 -1.80 35.47
C ASP A 174 -28.59 -0.72 35.40
N THR A 175 -28.24 0.56 35.58
CA THR A 175 -29.14 1.72 35.44
C THR A 175 -28.45 2.87 34.69
N GLU A 176 -29.22 3.66 33.93
CA GLU A 176 -28.69 4.85 33.25
C GLU A 176 -28.51 5.99 34.24
N ASP A 177 -27.37 6.06 34.91
CA ASP A 177 -27.00 7.19 35.75
C ASP A 177 -25.63 7.03 36.40
N ARG A 178 -24.62 7.56 35.70
CA ARG A 178 -23.33 8.00 36.23
C ARG A 178 -22.31 6.90 36.62
N VAL A 179 -21.08 7.09 36.15
CA VAL A 179 -19.87 6.45 36.69
C VAL A 179 -19.04 7.49 37.41
N THR A 180 -18.69 7.22 38.66
CA THR A 180 -17.66 7.94 39.42
C THR A 180 -16.38 7.11 39.41
N LEU A 181 -15.38 7.56 38.68
CA LEU A 181 -14.03 7.02 38.75
C LEU A 181 -13.29 7.69 39.92
N GLU A 182 -12.67 6.89 40.78
CA GLU A 182 -11.94 7.34 41.97
C GLU A 182 -10.61 6.60 42.07
N LEU A 183 -9.50 7.28 41.80
CA LEU A 183 -8.16 6.77 42.07
C LEU A 183 -7.71 7.32 43.43
N GLN A 184 -7.66 6.47 44.45
CA GLN A 184 -7.36 6.88 45.81
C GLN A 184 -6.42 5.94 46.54
N GLY A 185 -5.74 6.45 47.56
CA GLY A 185 -4.90 5.67 48.44
C GLY A 185 -3.91 6.54 49.20
N ASP A 186 -3.26 5.94 50.19
CA ASP A 186 -2.15 6.57 50.90
C ASP A 186 -0.86 6.16 50.19
N PHE A 187 -0.16 7.14 49.61
CA PHE A 187 1.12 6.87 48.98
C PHE A 187 2.29 7.27 49.85
N ALA A 188 3.36 6.48 49.76
CA ALA A 188 4.48 6.51 50.68
C ALA A 188 5.22 7.87 50.68
N GLY A 189 5.85 8.16 51.82
CA GLY A 189 6.85 9.22 51.93
C GLY A 189 8.18 8.85 51.27
N GLU A 190 9.20 9.65 51.53
CA GLU A 190 10.60 9.46 51.14
C GLU A 190 10.85 9.58 49.63
N GLY A 191 10.31 10.62 49.00
CA GLY A 191 10.61 10.99 47.62
C GLY A 191 9.83 10.18 46.60
N TYR A 192 8.59 9.82 46.92
CA TYR A 192 7.66 9.20 45.97
C TYR A 192 7.17 10.22 44.95
N TRP A 193 7.00 9.78 43.70
CA TRP A 193 6.34 10.56 42.66
C TRP A 193 5.75 9.63 41.59
N CYS A 194 4.67 10.08 40.95
CA CYS A 194 4.16 9.45 39.73
C CYS A 194 3.45 10.47 38.84
N ASP A 195 3.36 10.12 37.56
CA ASP A 195 2.64 10.84 36.52
C ASP A 195 1.44 10.00 36.07
N LEU A 196 0.28 10.62 35.94
CA LEU A 196 -0.98 10.00 35.55
C LEU A 196 -1.48 10.64 34.25
N ASP A 197 -1.88 9.81 33.29
CA ASP A 197 -2.35 10.29 31.99
C ASP A 197 -3.31 9.30 31.29
N ASP A 198 -3.93 9.71 30.18
CA ASP A 198 -4.68 8.87 29.25
C ASP A 198 -5.84 8.07 29.89
N PHE A 199 -6.61 8.69 30.78
CA PHE A 199 -7.84 8.06 31.29
C PHE A 199 -8.87 7.91 30.16
N LYS A 200 -9.28 6.67 29.89
CA LYS A 200 -10.24 6.29 28.83
C LYS A 200 -11.31 5.35 29.38
N LEU A 201 -12.54 5.50 28.90
CA LEU A 201 -13.67 4.61 29.19
C LEU A 201 -14.06 3.90 27.89
N TYR A 202 -14.32 2.60 27.95
CA TYR A 202 -14.80 1.81 26.82
C TYR A 202 -16.16 1.20 27.18
N LYS A 203 -17.13 1.26 26.26
CA LYS A 203 -18.33 0.40 26.32
C LYS A 203 -18.04 -0.88 25.55
N LEU A 204 -18.33 -2.01 26.16
CA LEU A 204 -17.99 -3.36 25.69
C LEU A 204 -19.18 -4.06 25.02
N ASP A 205 -20.41 -3.64 25.33
CA ASP A 205 -21.65 -4.10 24.69
C ASP A 205 -22.38 -2.94 23.97
N GLY A 206 -22.84 -3.14 22.74
CA GLY A 206 -23.61 -2.11 22.03
C GLY A 206 -22.77 -1.02 21.34
N LYS A 207 -23.48 -0.09 20.70
CA LYS A 207 -22.98 0.99 19.84
C LYS A 207 -23.20 2.36 20.51
N PRO A 208 -22.49 3.43 20.10
CA PRO A 208 -22.69 4.78 20.63
C PRO A 208 -24.16 5.25 20.60
N SER A 209 -24.54 5.96 21.67
CA SER A 209 -25.90 6.36 22.07
C SER A 209 -26.56 7.45 21.21
N SER A 210 -26.36 7.45 19.90
CA SER A 210 -27.00 8.44 19.02
C SER A 210 -27.51 7.88 17.70
N GLU A 211 -27.84 6.60 17.57
CA GLU A 211 -28.32 6.05 16.29
C GLU A 211 -29.69 6.66 15.88
N VAL A 212 -29.62 7.48 14.84
CA VAL A 212 -30.64 7.52 13.78
C VAL A 212 -30.58 6.17 13.08
N ASP A 213 -31.73 5.49 12.94
CA ASP A 213 -31.80 4.22 12.19
C ASP A 213 -31.33 4.47 10.74
N PRO A 214 -30.50 3.58 10.14
CA PRO A 214 -30.09 3.72 8.75
C PRO A 214 -31.32 3.65 7.83
N VAL A 215 -31.28 4.45 6.77
CA VAL A 215 -32.38 4.53 5.80
C VAL A 215 -32.28 3.43 4.74
N ASP A 216 -33.41 3.05 4.17
CA ASP A 216 -33.46 2.15 3.01
C ASP A 216 -33.03 2.92 1.75
N ALA A 217 -32.16 2.34 0.93
CA ALA A 217 -31.56 2.99 -0.24
C ALA A 217 -31.13 1.95 -1.31
N ASP A 218 -30.55 2.41 -2.43
CA ASP A 218 -29.96 1.53 -3.45
C ASP A 218 -28.48 1.19 -3.19
N ILE A 219 -27.86 1.88 -2.23
CA ILE A 219 -26.45 1.74 -1.86
C ILE A 219 -26.32 1.56 -0.34
N PHE A 220 -25.22 0.96 0.08
CA PHE A 220 -24.81 0.90 1.49
C PHE A 220 -23.93 2.09 1.83
N VAL A 221 -24.24 2.78 2.91
CA VAL A 221 -23.37 3.83 3.46
C VAL A 221 -23.32 3.63 4.95
N THR A 222 -22.13 3.39 5.49
CA THR A 222 -21.97 3.38 6.94
C THR A 222 -22.01 4.81 7.44
N ARG A 223 -22.85 5.09 8.44
CA ARG A 223 -22.89 6.40 9.11
C ARG A 223 -21.47 6.82 9.49
N VAL A 224 -21.18 8.11 9.32
CA VAL A 224 -19.93 8.70 9.79
C VAL A 224 -20.12 9.16 11.23
N THR A 225 -19.19 8.77 12.10
CA THR A 225 -19.16 9.19 13.51
C THR A 225 -18.15 10.31 13.71
N GLY A 226 -18.35 11.16 14.73
CA GLY A 226 -17.43 12.26 15.04
C GLY A 226 -17.56 13.49 14.12
N MET A 227 -18.51 13.47 13.18
CA MET A 227 -18.79 14.60 12.30
C MET A 227 -19.40 15.78 13.07
N ASN A 228 -18.88 16.98 12.85
CA ASN A 228 -19.47 18.22 13.39
C ASN A 228 -20.89 18.44 12.84
N GLU A 229 -21.77 19.11 13.61
CA GLU A 229 -23.16 19.36 13.16
C GLU A 229 -23.22 20.20 11.87
N ASP A 230 -22.25 21.09 11.67
CA ASP A 230 -22.11 22.00 10.54
C ASP A 230 -21.05 21.54 9.52
N PHE A 231 -20.68 20.26 9.54
CA PHE A 231 -19.66 19.70 8.65
C PHE A 231 -19.99 19.97 7.17
N ILE A 232 -19.00 20.48 6.45
CA ILE A 232 -19.13 20.90 5.06
C ILE A 232 -19.15 19.66 4.16
N LYS A 233 -20.24 19.53 3.41
CA LYS A 233 -20.52 18.50 2.41
C LYS A 233 -20.69 19.21 1.08
N GLY A 234 -19.55 19.52 0.47
CA GLY A 234 -19.47 20.40 -0.69
C GLY A 234 -19.32 19.64 -2.01
N VAL A 235 -19.66 20.32 -3.09
CA VAL A 235 -19.34 19.89 -4.47
C VAL A 235 -18.83 21.05 -5.30
N ASP A 236 -17.88 20.81 -6.19
CA ASP A 236 -17.46 21.76 -7.24
C ASP A 236 -18.23 21.46 -8.52
N VAL A 237 -19.06 22.39 -9.00
CA VAL A 237 -19.86 22.23 -10.22
C VAL A 237 -19.57 23.33 -11.23
N SER A 238 -18.32 23.78 -11.31
CA SER A 238 -17.99 24.95 -12.12
C SER A 238 -18.13 24.71 -13.63
N SER A 239 -18.12 23.46 -14.11
CA SER A 239 -18.44 23.13 -15.51
C SER A 239 -19.93 23.29 -15.86
N TYR A 240 -20.83 23.25 -14.88
CA TYR A 240 -22.28 23.11 -15.08
C TYR A 240 -22.88 24.08 -16.12
N LEU A 241 -22.52 25.37 -16.05
CA LEU A 241 -23.08 26.37 -16.96
C LEU A 241 -22.67 26.14 -18.42
N SER A 242 -21.40 25.80 -18.69
CA SER A 242 -20.96 25.54 -20.06
C SER A 242 -21.54 24.25 -20.63
N GLU A 243 -21.80 23.25 -19.78
CA GLU A 243 -22.43 22.01 -20.18
C GLU A 243 -23.88 22.21 -20.64
N ILE A 244 -24.70 22.92 -19.86
CA ILE A 244 -26.08 23.21 -20.26
C ILE A 244 -26.15 24.16 -21.46
N GLU A 245 -25.16 25.04 -21.63
CA GLU A 245 -24.98 25.85 -22.85
C GLU A 245 -24.65 24.99 -24.07
N SER A 246 -23.98 23.85 -23.86
CA SER A 246 -23.73 22.80 -24.86
C SER A 246 -24.88 21.82 -25.06
N GLY A 247 -25.99 21.98 -24.33
CA GLY A 247 -27.19 21.15 -24.49
C GLY A 247 -27.27 19.94 -23.57
N VAL A 248 -26.36 19.81 -22.59
CA VAL A 248 -26.47 18.80 -21.54
C VAL A 248 -27.76 19.00 -20.74
N GLN A 249 -28.41 17.90 -20.37
CA GLN A 249 -29.63 17.90 -19.58
C GLN A 249 -29.45 17.04 -18.33
N TYR A 250 -29.79 17.61 -17.19
CA TYR A 250 -29.81 16.91 -15.91
C TYR A 250 -31.23 16.54 -15.51
N LYS A 251 -31.37 15.48 -14.73
CA LYS A 251 -32.65 14.99 -14.23
C LYS A 251 -32.66 14.83 -12.72
N ASP A 252 -33.85 14.73 -12.14
CA ASP A 252 -34.06 14.27 -10.77
C ASP A 252 -34.06 12.73 -10.68
N PHE A 253 -34.19 12.19 -9.47
CA PHE A 253 -34.25 10.74 -9.23
C PHE A 253 -35.52 10.08 -9.82
N GLU A 254 -36.55 10.87 -10.11
CA GLU A 254 -37.76 10.44 -10.81
C GLU A 254 -37.62 10.44 -12.35
N GLY A 255 -36.49 10.94 -12.88
CA GLY A 255 -36.17 11.00 -14.30
C GLY A 255 -36.71 12.22 -15.04
N ASN A 256 -37.23 13.24 -14.33
CA ASN A 256 -37.68 14.50 -14.93
C ASN A 256 -36.49 15.42 -15.18
N ILE A 257 -36.47 16.08 -16.34
CA ILE A 257 -35.45 17.11 -16.64
C ILE A 257 -35.63 18.29 -15.67
N VAL A 258 -34.53 18.72 -15.05
CA VAL A 258 -34.50 19.85 -14.13
C VAL A 258 -33.87 21.08 -14.79
N ASP A 259 -34.35 22.28 -14.42
CA ASP A 259 -33.73 23.54 -14.82
C ASP A 259 -32.56 23.92 -13.88
N LYS A 260 -31.96 25.10 -14.08
CA LYS A 260 -30.85 25.57 -13.24
C LYS A 260 -31.20 25.56 -11.75
N SER A 261 -32.36 26.09 -11.36
CA SER A 261 -32.78 26.11 -9.95
C SER A 261 -33.03 24.70 -9.42
N GLY A 262 -33.64 23.83 -10.24
CA GLY A 262 -33.89 22.43 -9.92
C GLY A 262 -32.61 21.63 -9.69
N PHE A 263 -31.55 21.87 -10.47
CA PHE A 263 -30.24 21.22 -10.29
C PHE A 263 -29.62 21.52 -8.91
N PHE A 264 -29.55 22.78 -8.49
CA PHE A 264 -28.99 23.13 -7.17
C PHE A 264 -29.90 22.66 -6.02
N LYS A 265 -31.22 22.62 -6.22
CA LYS A 265 -32.15 22.00 -5.25
C LYS A 265 -31.93 20.51 -5.11
N LEU A 266 -31.71 19.79 -6.22
CA LEU A 266 -31.38 18.36 -6.20
C LEU A 266 -30.11 18.09 -5.39
N LEU A 267 -29.06 18.91 -5.57
CA LEU A 267 -27.83 18.82 -4.75
C LEU A 267 -28.15 19.02 -3.25
N LYS A 268 -28.93 20.05 -2.91
CA LYS A 268 -29.37 20.31 -1.53
C LYS A 268 -30.13 19.12 -0.93
N GLU A 269 -31.06 18.55 -1.69
CA GLU A 269 -31.88 17.40 -1.28
C GLU A 269 -31.05 16.12 -1.10
N ALA A 270 -29.95 15.98 -1.85
CA ALA A 270 -28.97 14.92 -1.71
C ALA A 270 -28.02 15.09 -0.50
N GLY A 271 -28.16 16.19 0.26
CA GLY A 271 -27.40 16.44 1.49
C GLY A 271 -26.19 17.38 1.33
N VAL A 272 -25.96 17.92 0.13
CA VAL A 272 -24.95 18.94 -0.12
C VAL A 272 -25.33 20.22 0.63
N ASN A 273 -24.35 20.90 1.23
CA ASN A 273 -24.56 22.19 1.90
C ASN A 273 -23.63 23.32 1.41
N TYR A 274 -22.71 23.01 0.49
CA TYR A 274 -21.77 23.95 -0.11
C TYR A 274 -21.57 23.68 -1.60
N VAL A 275 -21.32 24.76 -2.34
CA VAL A 275 -20.86 24.71 -3.74
C VAL A 275 -19.50 25.41 -3.82
N ARG A 276 -18.51 24.73 -4.38
CA ARG A 276 -17.23 25.34 -4.76
C ARG A 276 -17.30 25.79 -6.22
N VAL A 277 -16.68 26.94 -6.50
CA VAL A 277 -16.57 27.47 -7.87
C VAL A 277 -15.15 27.99 -8.11
N ARG A 278 -14.46 27.43 -9.10
CA ARG A 278 -13.19 27.98 -9.58
C ARG A 278 -13.40 29.30 -10.31
N VAL A 279 -12.47 30.24 -10.15
CA VAL A 279 -12.55 31.58 -10.74
C VAL A 279 -11.21 31.95 -11.37
N TRP A 280 -11.24 32.12 -12.69
CA TRP A 280 -10.16 32.65 -13.50
C TRP A 280 -10.32 34.14 -13.78
N ASN A 281 -9.19 34.81 -13.98
CA ASN A 281 -9.15 36.25 -14.19
C ASN A 281 -9.72 36.65 -15.56
N ASP A 282 -9.17 36.11 -16.65
CA ASP A 282 -9.66 36.32 -18.03
C ASP A 282 -9.42 35.06 -18.89
N PRO A 283 -10.30 34.04 -18.79
CA PRO A 283 -10.12 32.74 -19.45
C PRO A 283 -10.48 32.76 -20.95
N TYR A 284 -10.01 33.77 -21.66
CA TYR A 284 -10.34 34.01 -23.06
C TYR A 284 -9.12 34.44 -23.88
N GLN A 285 -9.07 33.95 -25.11
CA GLN A 285 -8.29 34.52 -26.20
C GLN A 285 -9.10 35.63 -26.87
N THR A 286 -8.46 36.75 -27.22
CA THR A 286 -9.09 37.79 -28.05
C THR A 286 -8.53 37.78 -29.46
N ILE A 287 -9.36 37.44 -30.44
CA ILE A 287 -9.01 37.47 -31.88
C ILE A 287 -9.97 38.44 -32.58
N ASP A 288 -9.42 39.44 -33.27
CA ASP A 288 -10.20 40.48 -33.98
C ASP A 288 -11.30 41.14 -33.13
N GLY A 289 -11.04 41.28 -31.82
CA GLY A 289 -11.98 41.86 -30.85
C GLY A 289 -13.09 40.93 -30.38
N GLN A 290 -13.10 39.65 -30.79
CA GLN A 290 -13.99 38.61 -30.27
C GLN A 290 -13.28 37.77 -29.21
N LYS A 291 -14.00 37.38 -28.15
CA LYS A 291 -13.49 36.51 -27.09
C LYS A 291 -13.82 35.05 -27.39
N TYR A 292 -12.81 34.19 -27.35
CA TYR A 292 -12.92 32.74 -27.47
C TYR A 292 -12.46 32.12 -26.15
N GLY A 293 -13.32 31.34 -25.52
CA GLY A 293 -13.03 30.79 -24.20
C GLY A 293 -11.97 29.70 -24.24
N TYR A 294 -11.14 29.62 -23.21
CA TYR A 294 -10.08 28.60 -23.07
C TYR A 294 -10.61 27.18 -22.77
N GLY A 295 -11.91 27.00 -22.55
CA GLY A 295 -12.47 25.72 -22.11
C GLY A 295 -12.54 25.61 -20.59
N GLY A 296 -12.67 24.40 -20.07
CA GLY A 296 -12.72 24.11 -18.64
C GLY A 296 -13.86 24.81 -17.89
N GLY A 297 -14.94 25.11 -18.61
CA GLY A 297 -16.10 25.87 -18.14
C GLY A 297 -16.08 27.37 -18.45
N ASN A 298 -14.94 27.93 -18.91
CA ASN A 298 -14.75 29.38 -19.09
C ASN A 298 -15.16 30.15 -17.81
N ASN A 299 -14.62 29.69 -16.68
CA ASN A 299 -15.05 30.07 -15.34
C ASN A 299 -14.50 31.43 -14.90
N ASP A 300 -15.18 32.51 -15.29
CA ASP A 300 -14.88 33.87 -14.85
C ASP A 300 -15.78 34.33 -13.69
N VAL A 301 -15.56 35.57 -13.23
CA VAL A 301 -16.34 36.20 -12.14
C VAL A 301 -17.85 36.23 -12.45
N THR A 302 -18.25 36.33 -13.72
CA THR A 302 -19.67 36.36 -14.09
C THR A 302 -20.31 35.00 -13.90
N LYS A 303 -19.64 33.93 -14.34
CA LYS A 303 -20.11 32.56 -14.08
C LYS A 303 -20.12 32.23 -12.60
N ALA A 304 -19.10 32.65 -11.86
CA ALA A 304 -19.06 32.50 -10.40
C ALA A 304 -20.22 33.22 -9.70
N ALA A 305 -20.58 34.42 -10.15
CA ALA A 305 -21.73 35.16 -9.63
C ALA A 305 -23.06 34.45 -9.92
N GLU A 306 -23.24 33.89 -11.13
CA GLU A 306 -24.45 33.13 -11.47
C GLU A 306 -24.56 31.83 -10.68
N ILE A 307 -23.49 31.04 -10.60
CA ILE A 307 -23.46 29.79 -9.83
C ILE A 307 -23.68 30.09 -8.33
N GLY A 308 -22.99 31.08 -7.78
CA GLY A 308 -23.13 31.46 -6.37
C GLY A 308 -24.55 31.91 -6.02
N LYS A 309 -25.20 32.66 -6.91
CA LYS A 309 -26.62 33.03 -6.76
C LYS A 309 -27.53 31.80 -6.78
N LEU A 310 -27.36 30.89 -7.75
CA LEU A 310 -28.17 29.67 -7.86
C LEU A 310 -28.00 28.75 -6.63
N ALA A 311 -26.76 28.66 -6.11
CA ALA A 311 -26.46 27.95 -4.88
C ALA A 311 -27.20 28.56 -3.67
N ALA A 312 -27.13 29.88 -3.51
CA ALA A 312 -27.81 30.59 -2.43
C ALA A 312 -29.34 30.45 -2.50
N GLU A 313 -29.94 30.52 -3.70
CA GLU A 313 -31.37 30.29 -3.92
C GLU A 313 -31.83 28.88 -3.52
N ALA A 314 -30.92 27.89 -3.53
CA ALA A 314 -31.16 26.54 -3.03
C ALA A 314 -30.80 26.35 -1.54
N GLY A 315 -30.28 27.38 -0.86
CA GLY A 315 -29.83 27.31 0.53
C GLY A 315 -28.49 26.59 0.70
N LEU A 316 -27.59 26.74 -0.27
CA LEU A 316 -26.20 26.27 -0.26
C LEU A 316 -25.26 27.47 -0.12
N LYS A 317 -24.21 27.31 0.69
CA LYS A 317 -23.12 28.30 0.76
C LYS A 317 -22.18 28.15 -0.44
N THR A 318 -21.39 29.18 -0.71
CA THR A 318 -20.39 29.17 -1.78
C THR A 318 -18.97 29.26 -1.23
N LEU A 319 -18.09 28.39 -1.73
CA LEU A 319 -16.64 28.52 -1.66
C LEU A 319 -16.15 29.08 -2.99
N LEU A 320 -15.52 30.26 -2.97
CA LEU A 320 -14.93 30.86 -4.17
C LEU A 320 -13.45 30.51 -4.23
N ASP A 321 -13.04 29.80 -5.27
CA ASP A 321 -11.66 29.41 -5.50
C ASP A 321 -11.01 30.31 -6.54
N PHE A 322 -10.27 31.32 -6.07
CA PHE A 322 -9.51 32.17 -6.96
C PHE A 322 -8.20 31.50 -7.32
N HIS A 323 -8.09 31.04 -8.56
CA HIS A 323 -6.85 30.44 -9.07
C HIS A 323 -5.72 31.47 -9.21
N TYR A 324 -6.06 32.77 -9.32
CA TYR A 324 -5.13 33.84 -9.68
C TYR A 324 -4.32 33.50 -10.93
N SER A 325 -5.04 33.02 -11.94
CA SER A 325 -4.55 32.66 -13.27
C SER A 325 -5.68 32.87 -14.28
N ASP A 326 -5.36 32.93 -15.56
CA ASP A 326 -6.39 32.94 -16.62
C ASP A 326 -6.86 31.53 -16.97
N PHE A 327 -6.21 30.48 -16.48
CA PHE A 327 -6.60 29.09 -16.75
C PHE A 327 -6.23 28.16 -15.57
N TRP A 328 -6.30 26.85 -15.79
CA TRP A 328 -6.00 25.83 -14.75
C TRP A 328 -4.75 26.17 -13.94
N ALA A 329 -4.89 26.10 -12.61
CA ALA A 329 -3.80 26.27 -11.67
C ALA A 329 -3.66 24.98 -10.85
N ASP A 330 -2.49 24.38 -10.87
CA ASP A 330 -2.15 23.10 -10.23
C ASP A 330 -0.65 23.08 -9.85
N PRO A 331 -0.06 22.00 -9.30
CA PRO A 331 1.34 22.00 -8.89
C PRO A 331 2.36 22.33 -10.00
N ALA A 332 2.02 22.11 -11.27
CA ALA A 332 2.88 22.37 -12.41
C ALA A 332 2.55 23.71 -13.10
N LYS A 333 1.29 24.15 -13.03
CA LYS A 333 0.77 25.36 -13.69
C LYS A 333 0.35 26.39 -12.65
N GLN A 334 1.09 27.49 -12.53
CA GLN A 334 0.75 28.61 -11.64
C GLN A 334 0.97 29.95 -12.37
N LYS A 335 0.55 30.03 -13.63
CA LYS A 335 0.86 31.16 -14.51
C LYS A 335 0.12 32.42 -14.06
N ALA A 336 0.81 33.56 -14.04
CA ALA A 336 0.19 34.85 -13.77
C ALA A 336 -0.88 35.17 -14.83
N PRO A 337 -2.03 35.78 -14.48
CA PRO A 337 -2.99 36.31 -15.45
C PRO A 337 -2.27 37.17 -16.50
N LYS A 338 -2.75 37.16 -17.75
CA LYS A 338 -2.13 37.90 -18.87
C LYS A 338 -1.87 39.35 -18.48
N ALA A 339 -2.83 39.99 -17.80
CA ALA A 339 -2.76 41.37 -17.34
C ALA A 339 -1.65 41.65 -16.30
N TRP A 340 -1.19 40.63 -15.56
CA TRP A 340 -0.24 40.76 -14.45
C TRP A 340 1.17 40.28 -14.80
N THR A 341 1.37 39.76 -16.01
CA THR A 341 2.64 39.15 -16.45
C THR A 341 3.84 40.09 -16.28
N SER A 342 3.64 41.39 -16.51
CA SER A 342 4.69 42.42 -16.41
C SER A 342 4.77 43.12 -15.04
N TYR A 343 3.93 42.73 -14.08
CA TYR A 343 3.87 43.39 -12.78
C TYR A 343 5.02 42.93 -11.90
N THR A 344 5.57 43.86 -11.11
CA THR A 344 6.45 43.53 -9.98
C THR A 344 5.65 42.83 -8.88
N LEU A 345 6.33 42.23 -7.89
CA LEU A 345 5.64 41.62 -6.73
C LEU A 345 4.65 42.60 -6.08
N GLU A 346 5.05 43.85 -5.82
CA GLU A 346 4.15 44.88 -5.28
C GLU A 346 2.96 45.16 -6.20
N GLY A 347 3.18 45.22 -7.51
CA GLY A 347 2.10 45.37 -8.49
C GLY A 347 1.15 44.17 -8.50
N LYS A 348 1.67 42.95 -8.37
CA LYS A 348 0.87 41.72 -8.29
C LYS A 348 0.05 41.66 -7.00
N LYS A 349 0.63 42.02 -5.86
CA LYS A 349 -0.10 42.11 -4.57
C LYS A 349 -1.26 43.08 -4.67
N GLN A 350 -1.03 44.27 -5.21
CA GLN A 350 -2.10 45.25 -5.44
C GLN A 350 -3.17 44.70 -6.39
N ALA A 351 -2.77 44.06 -7.49
CA ALA A 351 -3.71 43.48 -8.44
C ALA A 351 -4.54 42.34 -7.85
N VAL A 352 -3.95 41.51 -6.99
CA VAL A 352 -4.63 40.46 -6.23
C VAL A 352 -5.63 41.07 -5.25
N GLU A 353 -5.25 42.10 -4.50
CA GLU A 353 -6.17 42.81 -3.60
C GLU A 353 -7.36 43.41 -4.36
N GLU A 354 -7.10 44.11 -5.46
CA GLU A 354 -8.11 44.76 -6.30
C GLU A 354 -9.05 43.74 -6.96
N PHE A 355 -8.49 42.68 -7.56
CA PHE A 355 -9.27 41.64 -8.22
C PHE A 355 -10.13 40.87 -7.23
N THR A 356 -9.57 40.47 -6.08
CA THR A 356 -10.31 39.75 -5.04
C THR A 356 -11.44 40.61 -4.50
N THR A 357 -11.16 41.89 -4.20
CA THR A 357 -12.18 42.84 -3.71
C THR A 357 -13.30 43.05 -4.73
N ALA A 358 -12.97 43.32 -6.00
CA ALA A 358 -13.96 43.57 -7.03
C ALA A 358 -14.80 42.32 -7.34
N SER A 359 -14.16 41.15 -7.39
CA SER A 359 -14.84 39.89 -7.67
C SER A 359 -15.79 39.50 -6.54
N LEU A 360 -15.33 39.56 -5.28
CA LEU A 360 -16.19 39.27 -4.12
C LEU A 360 -17.39 40.20 -4.05
N ASN A 361 -17.20 41.51 -4.26
CA ASN A 361 -18.33 42.44 -4.29
C ASN A 361 -19.31 42.08 -5.42
N THR A 362 -18.82 41.79 -6.62
CA THR A 362 -19.66 41.41 -7.77
C THR A 362 -20.49 40.16 -7.47
N ILE A 363 -19.86 39.13 -6.90
CA ILE A 363 -20.49 37.83 -6.61
C ILE A 363 -21.50 37.95 -5.46
N ILE A 364 -21.14 38.66 -4.38
CA ILE A 364 -22.04 38.91 -3.25
C ILE A 364 -23.24 39.78 -3.68
N ASP A 365 -23.00 40.83 -4.47
CA ASP A 365 -24.06 41.72 -4.96
C ASP A 365 -25.02 41.01 -5.94
N ALA A 366 -24.57 39.94 -6.60
CA ALA A 366 -25.42 39.06 -7.39
C ALA A 366 -26.32 38.14 -6.55
N GLY A 367 -26.06 38.02 -5.24
CA GLY A 367 -26.87 37.26 -4.29
C GLY A 367 -26.25 35.95 -3.81
N ALA A 368 -24.95 35.72 -4.01
CA ALA A 368 -24.26 34.55 -3.49
C ALA A 368 -24.07 34.63 -1.96
N ASP A 369 -24.28 33.50 -1.26
CA ASP A 369 -23.96 33.32 0.16
C ASP A 369 -22.54 32.78 0.30
N VAL A 370 -21.54 33.67 0.24
CA VAL A 370 -20.12 33.30 0.29
C VAL A 370 -19.73 32.99 1.73
N GLY A 371 -19.39 31.74 2.00
CA GLY A 371 -18.94 31.31 3.33
C GLY A 371 -17.42 31.08 3.43
N MET A 372 -16.75 30.85 2.30
CA MET A 372 -15.31 30.63 2.26
C MET A 372 -14.69 31.15 0.96
N VAL A 373 -13.45 31.62 1.02
CA VAL A 373 -12.63 31.99 -0.14
C VAL A 373 -11.31 31.25 -0.08
N GLN A 374 -10.97 30.57 -1.16
CA GLN A 374 -9.68 29.94 -1.38
C GLN A 374 -8.77 30.89 -2.17
N VAL A 375 -7.60 31.18 -1.58
CA VAL A 375 -6.61 32.14 -2.10
C VAL A 375 -5.51 31.35 -2.81
N GLY A 376 -5.77 31.00 -4.07
CA GLY A 376 -4.92 30.13 -4.91
C GLY A 376 -5.33 28.66 -4.84
N ASN A 377 -5.15 27.95 -5.95
CA ASN A 377 -5.47 26.52 -6.09
C ASN A 377 -4.20 25.66 -6.18
N GLU A 378 -4.11 24.60 -5.36
CA GLU A 378 -3.00 23.63 -5.33
C GLU A 378 -1.61 24.29 -5.44
N THR A 379 -1.39 25.30 -4.62
CA THR A 379 -0.25 26.24 -4.68
C THR A 379 1.04 25.66 -4.09
N ASN A 380 1.32 24.39 -4.40
CA ASN A 380 2.49 23.67 -3.90
C ASN A 380 3.81 24.34 -4.31
N ASN A 381 3.87 24.91 -5.51
CA ASN A 381 5.11 25.42 -6.11
C ASN A 381 4.98 26.85 -6.66
N GLY A 382 3.81 27.50 -6.51
CA GLY A 382 3.63 28.87 -6.94
C GLY A 382 2.20 29.38 -6.81
N VAL A 383 2.03 30.68 -7.05
CA VAL A 383 0.74 31.36 -7.17
C VAL A 383 0.93 32.66 -7.97
N ALA A 384 0.02 32.99 -8.91
CA ALA A 384 0.09 34.21 -9.72
C ALA A 384 1.47 34.46 -10.41
N GLY A 385 2.13 33.39 -10.84
CA GLY A 385 3.45 33.38 -11.46
C GLY A 385 4.63 33.58 -10.50
N GLU A 386 4.40 33.69 -9.19
CA GLU A 386 5.45 33.71 -8.18
C GLU A 386 5.74 32.29 -7.69
N THR A 387 7.01 31.92 -7.55
CA THR A 387 7.45 30.56 -7.17
C THR A 387 8.30 30.53 -5.90
N SER A 388 8.79 31.68 -5.43
CA SER A 388 9.51 31.75 -4.16
C SER A 388 8.51 31.82 -3.01
N TRP A 389 8.70 31.00 -1.98
CA TRP A 389 7.78 30.94 -0.84
C TRP A 389 7.56 32.29 -0.15
N SER A 390 8.60 33.14 -0.07
CA SER A 390 8.45 34.51 0.47
C SER A 390 7.44 35.31 -0.35
N ASN A 391 7.57 35.33 -1.67
CA ASN A 391 6.67 36.07 -2.56
C ASN A 391 5.26 35.47 -2.55
N MET A 392 5.15 34.14 -2.55
CA MET A 392 3.86 33.45 -2.44
C MET A 392 3.13 33.83 -1.15
N CYS A 393 3.83 33.87 0.00
CA CYS A 393 3.27 34.32 1.27
C CYS A 393 2.75 35.77 1.22
N GLU A 394 3.43 36.66 0.50
CA GLU A 394 2.94 38.03 0.30
C GLU A 394 1.69 38.09 -0.59
N ILE A 395 1.60 37.24 -1.61
CA ILE A 395 0.40 37.10 -2.45
C ILE A 395 -0.77 36.51 -1.64
N PHE A 396 -0.54 35.49 -0.82
CA PHE A 396 -1.56 34.93 0.06
C PHE A 396 -2.10 35.97 1.04
N ASN A 397 -1.22 36.77 1.66
CA ASN A 397 -1.63 37.86 2.54
C ASN A 397 -2.39 38.97 1.81
N ALA A 398 -2.04 39.29 0.56
CA ALA A 398 -2.77 40.25 -0.26
C ALA A 398 -4.21 39.76 -0.53
N GLY A 399 -4.37 38.50 -0.96
CA GLY A 399 -5.69 37.91 -1.17
C GLY A 399 -6.51 37.82 0.13
N SER A 400 -5.89 37.33 1.20
CA SER A 400 -6.50 37.23 2.53
C SER A 400 -6.98 38.60 3.03
N LYS A 401 -6.14 39.63 2.96
CA LYS A 401 -6.49 41.01 3.35
C LYS A 401 -7.73 41.50 2.62
N ALA A 402 -7.82 41.30 1.30
CA ALA A 402 -9.00 41.69 0.53
C ALA A 402 -10.27 40.94 0.99
N VAL A 403 -10.16 39.63 1.27
CA VAL A 403 -11.28 38.85 1.84
C VAL A 403 -11.70 39.42 3.19
N ARG A 404 -10.76 39.69 4.10
CA ARG A 404 -11.05 40.25 5.42
C ARG A 404 -11.73 41.63 5.32
N GLU A 405 -11.24 42.51 4.45
CA GLU A 405 -11.81 43.84 4.25
C GLU A 405 -13.25 43.78 3.73
N VAL A 406 -13.51 42.99 2.67
CA VAL A 406 -14.86 42.80 2.15
C VAL A 406 -15.77 42.16 3.19
N SER A 407 -15.31 41.11 3.88
CA SER A 407 -16.08 40.43 4.91
C SER A 407 -16.49 41.38 6.04
N ASN A 408 -15.54 42.17 6.55
CA ASN A 408 -15.81 43.15 7.62
C ASN A 408 -16.82 44.22 7.17
N ILE A 409 -16.74 44.69 5.93
CA ILE A 409 -17.67 45.69 5.38
C ILE A 409 -19.08 45.11 5.21
N ARG A 410 -19.19 43.86 4.73
CA ARG A 410 -20.47 43.25 4.36
C ARG A 410 -21.20 42.59 5.52
N TYR A 411 -20.47 41.99 6.46
CA TYR A 411 -21.02 41.13 7.52
C TYR A 411 -20.63 41.56 8.94
N GLY A 412 -19.67 42.49 9.09
CA GLY A 412 -19.12 42.89 10.38
C GLY A 412 -18.04 41.94 10.89
N SER A 413 -17.53 42.19 12.10
CA SER A 413 -16.43 41.42 12.69
C SER A 413 -16.84 40.04 13.23
N ASP A 414 -18.14 39.85 13.49
CA ASP A 414 -18.65 38.67 14.21
C ASP A 414 -19.11 37.54 13.25
N GLU A 415 -19.24 37.85 11.96
CA GLU A 415 -19.56 36.91 10.88
C GLU A 415 -18.51 37.05 9.76
N SER A 416 -17.47 36.21 9.78
CA SER A 416 -16.34 36.31 8.85
C SER A 416 -16.36 35.23 7.76
N ILE A 417 -16.16 35.63 6.50
CA ILE A 417 -15.76 34.72 5.42
C ILE A 417 -14.44 34.04 5.81
N LYS A 418 -14.39 32.71 5.77
CA LYS A 418 -13.18 31.94 6.03
C LYS A 418 -12.19 32.06 4.86
N VAL A 419 -10.91 32.20 5.17
CA VAL A 419 -9.81 32.21 4.20
C VAL A 419 -9.13 30.83 4.19
N ALA A 420 -9.14 30.16 3.04
CA ALA A 420 -8.49 28.87 2.84
C ALA A 420 -7.25 29.00 1.94
N LEU A 421 -6.22 28.20 2.22
CA LEU A 421 -5.09 27.95 1.33
C LEU A 421 -5.07 26.48 0.93
N HIS A 422 -4.91 26.21 -0.36
CA HIS A 422 -5.08 24.87 -0.93
C HIS A 422 -3.78 24.29 -1.47
N PHE A 423 -3.51 23.04 -1.07
CA PHE A 423 -2.34 22.25 -1.43
C PHE A 423 -2.72 20.82 -1.82
N THR A 424 -1.78 20.07 -2.39
CA THR A 424 -1.97 18.67 -2.83
C THR A 424 -0.72 17.83 -2.57
N ASP A 425 -0.68 16.57 -2.99
CA ASP A 425 0.45 15.65 -2.74
C ASP A 425 0.71 15.31 -1.26
N ILE A 426 -0.34 15.06 -0.48
CA ILE A 426 -0.23 14.70 0.95
C ILE A 426 0.55 13.40 1.24
N GLN A 427 0.74 12.53 0.24
CA GLN A 427 1.55 11.32 0.33
C GLN A 427 3.06 11.59 0.42
N LYS A 428 3.51 12.80 0.04
CA LYS A 428 4.92 13.19 0.11
C LYS A 428 5.26 13.52 1.57
N ALA A 429 6.07 12.65 2.19
CA ALA A 429 6.48 12.81 3.58
C ALA A 429 7.06 14.20 3.85
N GLY A 430 6.61 14.85 4.93
CA GLY A 430 7.07 16.17 5.35
C GLY A 430 6.61 17.36 4.50
N ASN A 431 6.00 17.15 3.33
CA ASN A 431 5.60 18.24 2.42
C ASN A 431 4.66 19.24 3.10
N TYR A 432 3.54 18.77 3.64
CA TYR A 432 2.56 19.65 4.30
C TYR A 432 3.09 20.27 5.60
N THR A 433 3.89 19.53 6.35
CA THR A 433 4.54 20.04 7.56
C THR A 433 5.45 21.23 7.22
N ASN A 434 6.23 21.13 6.13
CA ASN A 434 7.10 22.21 5.67
C ASN A 434 6.29 23.41 5.17
N ILE A 435 5.25 23.18 4.35
CA ILE A 435 4.37 24.24 3.87
C ILE A 435 3.73 24.99 5.05
N ALA A 436 3.09 24.27 5.97
CA ALA A 436 2.42 24.88 7.13
C ALA A 436 3.41 25.66 8.02
N LYS A 437 4.61 25.12 8.21
CA LYS A 437 5.70 25.82 8.92
C LYS A 437 6.07 27.12 8.21
N THR A 438 6.30 27.09 6.90
CA THR A 438 6.67 28.27 6.11
C THR A 438 5.58 29.34 6.15
N LEU A 439 4.30 28.96 6.03
CA LEU A 439 3.18 29.90 6.16
C LEU A 439 3.17 30.58 7.54
N ASN A 440 3.39 29.81 8.60
CA ASN A 440 3.44 30.33 9.96
C ASN A 440 4.64 31.26 10.20
N GLU A 441 5.84 30.88 9.76
CA GLU A 441 7.06 31.68 9.89
C GLU A 441 6.99 33.01 9.13
N ASN A 442 6.22 33.07 8.04
CA ASN A 442 5.98 34.29 7.26
C ASN A 442 4.71 35.04 7.68
N GLY A 443 4.02 34.60 8.74
CA GLY A 443 2.85 35.28 9.29
C GLY A 443 1.69 35.39 8.30
N VAL A 444 1.44 34.35 7.51
CA VAL A 444 0.31 34.32 6.57
C VAL A 444 -1.02 34.21 7.33
N ASP A 445 -1.94 35.15 7.09
CA ASP A 445 -3.30 35.14 7.65
C ASP A 445 -4.22 34.22 6.84
N TYR A 446 -4.62 33.11 7.43
CA TYR A 446 -5.61 32.18 6.89
C TYR A 446 -6.24 31.34 8.00
N ASP A 447 -7.44 30.81 7.75
CA ASP A 447 -8.22 30.02 8.68
C ASP A 447 -8.09 28.51 8.42
N VAL A 448 -8.12 28.11 7.14
CA VAL A 448 -8.23 26.71 6.72
C VAL A 448 -7.03 26.27 5.88
N PHE A 449 -6.37 25.18 6.29
CA PHE A 449 -5.41 24.45 5.47
C PHE A 449 -6.15 23.36 4.69
N ALA A 450 -6.29 23.54 3.38
CA ALA A 450 -7.06 22.64 2.53
C ALA A 450 -6.15 21.70 1.72
N SER A 451 -6.64 20.48 1.48
CA SER A 451 -5.93 19.43 0.77
C SER A 451 -6.75 18.85 -0.39
N SER A 452 -6.15 18.63 -1.55
CA SER A 452 -6.66 17.66 -2.53
C SER A 452 -6.37 16.23 -2.08
N TYR A 453 -7.35 15.34 -2.18
CA TYR A 453 -7.20 13.92 -1.88
C TYR A 453 -7.85 13.03 -2.94
N TYR A 454 -7.05 12.60 -3.91
CA TYR A 454 -7.42 11.59 -4.90
C TYR A 454 -6.76 10.26 -4.51
N PRO A 455 -7.52 9.22 -4.10
CA PRO A 455 -6.96 8.01 -3.48
C PRO A 455 -6.05 7.20 -4.40
N PHE A 456 -6.13 7.43 -5.71
CA PHE A 456 -5.28 6.78 -6.71
C PHE A 456 -3.86 7.36 -6.81
N TRP A 457 -3.59 8.53 -6.20
CA TRP A 457 -2.25 9.13 -6.10
C TRP A 457 -1.82 9.49 -4.66
N HIS A 458 -2.77 9.89 -3.82
CA HIS A 458 -2.50 10.63 -2.58
C HIS A 458 -2.39 9.75 -1.31
N GLY A 459 -2.23 8.44 -1.47
CA GLY A 459 -2.01 7.52 -0.36
C GLY A 459 -3.30 7.20 0.41
N THR A 460 -3.17 6.84 1.69
CA THR A 460 -4.28 6.31 2.50
C THR A 460 -5.03 7.40 3.28
N THR A 461 -6.29 7.12 3.62
CA THR A 461 -7.10 7.99 4.49
C THR A 461 -6.52 8.12 5.91
N SER A 462 -5.78 7.12 6.38
CA SER A 462 -5.03 7.21 7.64
C SER A 462 -3.88 8.22 7.56
N ASN A 463 -3.15 8.28 6.43
CA ASN A 463 -2.14 9.33 6.21
C ASN A 463 -2.79 10.72 6.15
N LEU A 464 -3.91 10.83 5.42
CA LEU A 464 -4.71 12.06 5.35
C LEU A 464 -5.08 12.58 6.74
N THR A 465 -5.69 11.73 7.56
CA THR A 465 -6.11 12.05 8.94
C THR A 465 -4.90 12.48 9.78
N SER A 466 -3.81 11.70 9.74
CA SER A 466 -2.61 11.95 10.54
C SER A 466 -1.94 13.29 10.21
N VAL A 467 -1.68 13.54 8.93
CA VAL A 467 -0.98 14.75 8.49
C VAL A 467 -1.82 16.00 8.75
N LEU A 468 -3.12 15.97 8.43
CA LEU A 468 -4.00 17.11 8.69
C LEU A 468 -4.24 17.33 10.19
N SER A 469 -4.34 16.27 11.00
CA SER A 469 -4.40 16.40 12.47
C SER A 469 -3.15 17.08 13.01
N ASN A 470 -1.97 16.76 12.49
CA ASN A 470 -0.72 17.40 12.91
C ASN A 470 -0.71 18.89 12.58
N ILE A 471 -1.18 19.30 11.40
CA ILE A 471 -1.28 20.72 11.03
C ILE A 471 -2.27 21.43 11.96
N ALA A 472 -3.45 20.85 12.15
CA ALA A 472 -4.48 21.40 13.02
C ALA A 472 -3.98 21.61 14.45
N SER A 473 -3.36 20.59 15.06
CA SER A 473 -2.86 20.65 16.43
C SER A 473 -1.67 21.60 16.59
N THR A 474 -0.81 21.70 15.58
CA THR A 474 0.44 22.50 15.66
C THR A 474 0.19 23.98 15.42
N TYR A 475 -0.67 24.32 14.46
CA TYR A 475 -0.85 25.71 14.01
C TYR A 475 -2.23 26.28 14.35
N GLY A 476 -3.11 25.51 15.00
CA GLY A 476 -4.46 25.94 15.37
C GLY A 476 -5.32 26.28 14.16
N LYS A 477 -5.10 25.59 13.03
CA LYS A 477 -5.85 25.79 11.78
C LYS A 477 -6.97 24.78 11.65
N GLU A 478 -8.05 25.19 11.01
CA GLU A 478 -9.02 24.24 10.49
C GLU A 478 -8.43 23.53 9.27
N VAL A 479 -8.92 22.33 8.98
CA VAL A 479 -8.45 21.49 7.89
C VAL A 479 -9.63 20.88 7.14
N MET A 480 -9.49 20.75 5.82
CA MET A 480 -10.51 20.15 4.98
C MET A 480 -9.91 19.48 3.75
N VAL A 481 -10.73 18.67 3.07
CA VAL A 481 -10.45 18.22 1.71
C VAL A 481 -11.18 19.12 0.72
N ALA A 482 -10.43 19.90 -0.08
CA ALA A 482 -11.00 20.81 -1.08
C ALA A 482 -11.33 20.11 -2.40
N GLU A 483 -10.67 18.99 -2.69
CA GLU A 483 -10.97 18.18 -3.87
C GLU A 483 -10.84 16.69 -3.58
N THR A 484 -11.84 15.92 -3.99
CA THR A 484 -11.78 14.46 -4.06
C THR A 484 -12.74 13.96 -5.14
N SER A 485 -12.44 12.85 -5.77
CA SER A 485 -13.35 12.18 -6.71
C SER A 485 -13.04 10.68 -6.79
N TYR A 486 -13.98 9.92 -7.34
CA TYR A 486 -13.74 8.52 -7.65
C TYR A 486 -14.58 8.01 -8.83
N GLY A 487 -14.05 7.06 -9.58
CA GLY A 487 -14.70 6.49 -10.75
C GLY A 487 -15.86 5.54 -10.39
N TYR A 488 -17.03 5.76 -10.99
CA TYR A 488 -18.14 4.81 -10.94
C TYR A 488 -18.11 3.82 -12.12
N THR A 489 -17.33 4.11 -13.16
CA THR A 489 -17.13 3.27 -14.34
C THR A 489 -15.74 3.51 -14.95
N TYR A 490 -15.25 2.57 -15.75
CA TYR A 490 -14.05 2.76 -16.58
C TYR A 490 -14.39 3.26 -17.99
N ALA A 491 -15.67 3.28 -18.36
CA ALA A 491 -16.10 3.72 -19.68
C ALA A 491 -15.75 5.22 -19.89
N ASP A 492 -15.33 5.55 -21.11
CA ASP A 492 -15.26 6.92 -21.61
C ASP A 492 -16.60 7.23 -22.29
N GLY A 493 -17.29 8.27 -21.81
CA GLY A 493 -18.60 8.66 -22.29
C GLY A 493 -18.61 9.71 -23.40
N ASP A 494 -17.51 10.40 -23.68
CA ASP A 494 -17.51 11.59 -24.56
C ASP A 494 -16.53 11.53 -25.74
N GLY A 495 -15.61 10.56 -25.72
CA GLY A 495 -14.60 10.28 -26.74
C GLY A 495 -13.26 10.99 -26.51
N HIS A 496 -13.08 11.63 -25.35
CA HIS A 496 -11.83 12.14 -24.83
C HIS A 496 -11.34 11.24 -23.68
N GLY A 497 -10.03 10.96 -23.63
CA GLY A 497 -9.48 10.02 -22.64
C GLY A 497 -9.69 10.50 -21.21
N ASN A 498 -10.20 9.62 -20.35
CA ASN A 498 -10.44 9.91 -18.95
C ASN A 498 -9.14 9.85 -18.13
N THR A 499 -9.10 10.56 -17.00
CA THR A 499 -7.96 10.49 -16.09
C THR A 499 -7.83 9.09 -15.46
N LEU A 500 -8.97 8.50 -15.11
CA LEU A 500 -9.10 7.14 -14.57
C LEU A 500 -9.51 6.18 -15.70
N GLU A 501 -8.62 5.29 -16.10
CA GLU A 501 -8.83 4.32 -17.20
C GLU A 501 -8.45 2.90 -16.78
N GLU A 502 -9.11 1.90 -17.39
CA GLU A 502 -8.81 0.50 -17.12
C GLU A 502 -7.39 0.13 -17.56
N GLY A 503 -6.63 -0.53 -16.67
CA GLY A 503 -5.29 -1.03 -16.97
C GLY A 503 -4.16 0.00 -16.90
N LYS A 504 -4.45 1.25 -16.50
CA LYS A 504 -3.43 2.28 -16.26
C LYS A 504 -2.62 1.96 -15.00
N GLU A 505 -1.46 1.33 -15.19
CA GLU A 505 -0.63 0.77 -14.09
C GLU A 505 -0.13 1.81 -13.07
N SER A 506 -0.17 3.11 -13.39
CA SER A 506 0.25 4.19 -12.49
C SER A 506 -0.80 4.58 -11.43
N LEU A 507 -2.03 4.05 -11.52
CA LEU A 507 -3.12 4.39 -10.59
C LEU A 507 -3.30 3.31 -9.51
N ALA A 508 -3.41 3.73 -8.24
CA ALA A 508 -3.75 2.85 -7.14
C ALA A 508 -5.27 2.71 -6.98
N ILE A 509 -5.87 1.66 -7.55
CA ILE A 509 -7.30 1.40 -7.39
C ILE A 509 -7.56 0.74 -6.03
N THR A 510 -8.06 1.52 -5.07
CA THR A 510 -8.29 1.12 -3.68
C THR A 510 -9.73 0.73 -3.37
N TYR A 511 -10.70 1.19 -4.17
CA TYR A 511 -12.11 0.81 -4.09
C TYR A 511 -12.57 0.21 -5.43
N PRO A 512 -13.61 -0.63 -5.46
CA PRO A 512 -14.23 -1.05 -6.71
C PRO A 512 -14.62 0.16 -7.59
N ILE A 513 -14.37 0.10 -8.89
CA ILE A 513 -14.91 1.09 -9.83
C ILE A 513 -16.39 0.76 -10.07
N SER A 514 -17.25 1.42 -9.31
CA SER A 514 -18.70 1.25 -9.30
C SER A 514 -19.39 2.40 -8.56
N VAL A 515 -20.71 2.54 -8.72
CA VAL A 515 -21.52 3.50 -7.94
C VAL A 515 -21.34 3.31 -6.43
N GLN A 516 -21.31 2.05 -5.97
CA GLN A 516 -21.09 1.75 -4.56
C GLN A 516 -19.66 2.07 -4.12
N GLY A 517 -18.65 1.73 -4.92
CA GLY A 517 -17.26 2.04 -4.59
C GLY A 517 -16.98 3.54 -4.55
N GLN A 518 -17.60 4.31 -5.46
CA GLN A 518 -17.60 5.77 -5.43
C GLN A 518 -18.22 6.30 -4.12
N ALA A 519 -19.40 5.80 -3.72
CA ALA A 519 -20.02 6.19 -2.45
C ALA A 519 -19.17 5.82 -1.22
N THR A 520 -18.59 4.63 -1.20
CA THR A 520 -17.71 4.17 -0.11
C THR A 520 -16.47 5.06 0.00
N GLN A 521 -15.84 5.41 -1.12
CA GLN A 521 -14.68 6.30 -1.13
C GLN A 521 -15.02 7.67 -0.54
N VAL A 522 -16.11 8.30 -0.99
CA VAL A 522 -16.52 9.62 -0.48
C VAL A 522 -16.82 9.56 1.00
N ARG A 523 -17.55 8.53 1.45
CA ARG A 523 -17.83 8.29 2.86
C ARG A 523 -16.55 8.15 3.69
N ASP A 524 -15.55 7.42 3.20
CA ASP A 524 -14.31 7.16 3.94
C ASP A 524 -13.42 8.40 4.02
N VAL A 525 -13.44 9.27 3.00
CA VAL A 525 -12.78 10.59 3.08
C VAL A 525 -13.50 11.51 4.08
N ILE A 526 -14.84 11.51 4.08
CA ILE A 526 -15.63 12.25 5.09
C ILE A 526 -15.31 11.73 6.50
N GLN A 527 -15.23 10.42 6.71
CA GLN A 527 -14.83 9.83 8.00
C GLN A 527 -13.41 10.25 8.38
N ALA A 528 -12.45 10.20 7.45
CA ALA A 528 -11.07 10.58 7.72
C ALA A 528 -10.93 12.03 8.18
N VAL A 529 -11.70 12.95 7.59
CA VAL A 529 -11.72 14.35 8.03
C VAL A 529 -12.46 14.50 9.35
N ALA A 530 -13.57 13.80 9.56
CA ALA A 530 -14.30 13.81 10.83
C ALA A 530 -13.46 13.27 12.01
N ASP A 531 -12.60 12.28 11.77
CA ASP A 531 -11.70 11.69 12.79
C ASP A 531 -10.63 12.66 13.30
N ILE A 532 -10.40 13.79 12.61
CA ILE A 532 -9.54 14.89 13.07
C ILE A 532 -10.19 15.65 14.26
N GLY A 533 -11.51 15.52 14.42
CA GLY A 533 -12.30 16.23 15.41
C GLY A 533 -12.77 17.61 14.93
N THR A 534 -12.93 18.57 15.84
CA THR A 534 -13.54 19.87 15.53
C THR A 534 -12.78 20.70 14.49
N ALA A 535 -11.48 20.45 14.30
CA ALA A 535 -10.68 21.11 13.28
C ALA A 535 -10.93 20.56 11.86
N GLY A 536 -11.43 19.33 11.73
CA GLY A 536 -11.80 18.73 10.45
C GLY A 536 -13.17 19.22 10.01
N ILE A 537 -13.21 20.25 9.16
CA ILE A 537 -14.46 20.97 8.89
C ILE A 537 -15.25 20.45 7.69
N GLY A 538 -14.65 19.67 6.78
CA GLY A 538 -15.37 19.27 5.59
C GLY A 538 -14.64 18.60 4.45
N VAL A 539 -15.43 18.25 3.43
CA VAL A 539 -15.00 17.64 2.17
C VAL A 539 -15.77 18.26 1.00
N PHE A 540 -15.06 18.52 -0.10
CA PHE A 540 -15.63 18.91 -1.39
C PHE A 540 -15.35 17.85 -2.46
N TYR A 541 -16.42 17.36 -3.11
CA TYR A 541 -16.29 16.48 -4.27
C TYR A 541 -16.07 17.30 -5.54
N TRP A 542 -15.04 16.96 -6.30
CA TRP A 542 -14.66 17.70 -7.50
C TRP A 542 -15.44 17.21 -8.72
N GLU A 543 -16.16 18.13 -9.38
CA GLU A 543 -16.88 17.92 -10.64
C GLU A 543 -17.78 16.67 -10.65
N PRO A 544 -18.82 16.58 -9.77
CA PRO A 544 -19.74 15.46 -9.77
C PRO A 544 -20.68 15.47 -10.97
N ALA A 545 -20.64 16.51 -11.82
CA ALA A 545 -21.62 16.73 -12.87
C ALA A 545 -21.00 16.80 -14.26
N TRP A 546 -19.68 16.80 -14.42
CA TRP A 546 -19.04 17.03 -15.72
C TRP A 546 -19.14 15.84 -16.67
N ILE A 547 -20.29 15.71 -17.34
CA ILE A 547 -20.71 14.57 -18.16
C ILE A 547 -20.54 14.87 -19.66
N PRO A 548 -20.70 13.86 -20.54
CA PRO A 548 -20.57 14.05 -21.98
C PRO A 548 -21.62 15.03 -22.52
N VAL A 549 -21.22 15.92 -23.44
CA VAL A 549 -22.16 16.78 -24.18
C VAL A 549 -23.13 15.92 -25.01
N ASN A 550 -22.59 14.96 -25.74
CA ASN A 550 -23.34 13.84 -26.31
C ASN A 550 -22.60 12.55 -25.99
N VAL A 551 -23.34 11.48 -25.69
CA VAL A 551 -22.74 10.19 -25.35
C VAL A 551 -22.09 9.56 -26.57
N TYR A 552 -20.78 9.36 -26.49
CA TYR A 552 -19.96 8.70 -27.47
C TYR A 552 -19.86 7.19 -27.20
N ASP A 553 -20.06 6.38 -28.23
CA ASP A 553 -19.80 4.94 -28.19
C ASP A 553 -19.04 4.57 -29.47
N LYS A 554 -17.79 4.14 -29.32
CA LYS A 554 -16.92 3.77 -30.45
C LYS A 554 -17.42 2.59 -31.29
N THR A 555 -18.42 1.84 -30.80
CA THR A 555 -18.92 0.62 -31.42
C THR A 555 -20.12 0.84 -32.35
N VAL A 556 -20.73 2.03 -32.31
CA VAL A 556 -21.92 2.35 -33.15
C VAL A 556 -21.54 3.10 -34.43
N GLU A 557 -22.40 3.02 -35.45
CA GLU A 557 -22.13 3.56 -36.79
C GLU A 557 -21.93 5.09 -36.81
N ASN A 558 -22.59 5.82 -35.90
CA ASN A 558 -22.53 7.28 -35.83
C ASN A 558 -21.43 7.84 -34.91
N ALA A 559 -20.54 6.99 -34.37
CA ALA A 559 -19.51 7.38 -33.40
C ALA A 559 -18.69 8.61 -33.83
N GLN A 560 -18.21 8.61 -35.08
CA GLN A 560 -17.40 9.70 -35.62
C GLN A 560 -18.16 11.04 -35.66
N SER A 561 -19.43 11.01 -36.06
CA SER A 561 -20.26 12.22 -36.12
C SER A 561 -20.57 12.79 -34.73
N VAL A 562 -20.73 11.91 -33.73
CA VAL A 562 -20.93 12.31 -32.33
C VAL A 562 -19.67 12.97 -31.80
N LEU A 563 -18.50 12.37 -32.02
CA LEU A 563 -17.21 12.92 -31.60
C LEU A 563 -16.94 14.28 -32.25
N GLU A 564 -17.24 14.45 -33.53
CA GLU A 564 -17.12 15.75 -34.23
C GLU A 564 -18.05 16.81 -33.64
N SER A 565 -19.31 16.45 -33.34
CA SER A 565 -20.27 17.34 -32.68
C SER A 565 -19.81 17.72 -31.27
N ASN A 566 -19.27 16.77 -30.51
CA ASN A 566 -18.72 17.00 -29.18
C ASN A 566 -17.55 17.99 -29.24
N LYS A 567 -16.58 17.77 -30.13
CA LYS A 567 -15.45 18.68 -30.36
C LYS A 567 -15.91 20.10 -30.68
N GLN A 568 -16.94 20.25 -31.51
CA GLN A 568 -17.49 21.57 -31.81
C GLN A 568 -18.08 22.26 -30.57
N ALA A 569 -18.82 21.53 -29.73
CA ALA A 569 -19.39 22.08 -28.51
C ALA A 569 -18.32 22.42 -27.46
N TRP A 570 -17.27 21.62 -27.35
CA TRP A 570 -16.12 21.89 -26.47
C TRP A 570 -15.40 23.18 -26.88
N GLU A 571 -15.11 23.36 -28.17
CA GLU A 571 -14.48 24.58 -28.70
C GLU A 571 -15.37 25.82 -28.54
N THR A 572 -16.68 25.69 -28.82
CA THR A 572 -17.58 26.84 -28.87
C THR A 572 -17.96 27.35 -27.48
N ASN A 573 -18.34 26.44 -26.58
CA ASN A 573 -18.90 26.79 -25.27
C ASN A 573 -17.89 26.57 -24.13
N GLY A 574 -16.76 25.91 -24.40
CA GLY A 574 -15.79 25.55 -23.37
C GLY A 574 -16.30 24.50 -22.39
N SER A 575 -17.12 23.57 -22.88
CA SER A 575 -17.71 22.47 -22.08
C SER A 575 -16.81 21.26 -21.89
N GLY A 576 -15.69 21.19 -22.62
CA GLY A 576 -14.60 20.24 -22.36
C GLY A 576 -13.52 20.86 -21.46
N TRP A 577 -12.48 20.10 -21.11
CA TRP A 577 -11.46 20.53 -20.13
C TRP A 577 -10.61 21.70 -20.62
N ALA A 578 -10.40 21.79 -21.93
CA ALA A 578 -9.75 22.89 -22.62
C ALA A 578 -10.24 22.98 -24.07
N SER A 579 -10.13 24.18 -24.66
CA SER A 579 -10.29 24.43 -26.09
C SER A 579 -8.93 24.73 -26.73
N SER A 580 -8.86 24.66 -28.06
CA SER A 580 -7.67 25.02 -28.83
C SER A 580 -7.18 26.45 -28.53
N TYR A 581 -8.10 27.37 -28.21
CA TYR A 581 -7.80 28.77 -27.89
C TYR A 581 -6.95 28.94 -26.62
N ALA A 582 -6.97 27.96 -25.71
CA ALA A 582 -6.11 27.96 -24.53
C ALA A 582 -4.62 27.84 -24.88
N GLY A 583 -4.28 27.37 -26.08
CA GLY A 583 -2.90 27.18 -26.52
C GLY A 583 -2.06 28.45 -26.50
N GLU A 584 -2.64 29.64 -26.57
CA GLU A 584 -1.86 30.89 -26.39
C GLU A 584 -1.34 31.07 -24.95
N TYR A 585 -2.08 30.55 -23.97
CA TYR A 585 -1.79 30.74 -22.55
C TYR A 585 -1.06 29.53 -21.98
N ASP A 586 -1.45 28.33 -22.39
CA ASP A 586 -0.82 27.06 -22.02
C ASP A 586 -0.52 26.20 -23.27
N PRO A 587 0.55 26.52 -24.01
CA PRO A 587 0.90 25.81 -25.24
C PRO A 587 1.42 24.39 -25.02
N GLN A 588 1.81 24.05 -23.79
CA GLN A 588 2.50 22.78 -23.50
C GLN A 588 1.53 21.65 -23.16
N ASP A 589 0.43 22.00 -22.49
CA ASP A 589 -0.59 21.04 -22.07
C ASP A 589 -1.90 21.29 -22.83
N ALA A 590 -2.62 22.38 -22.52
CA ALA A 590 -3.89 22.68 -23.19
C ALA A 590 -3.76 22.84 -24.72
N GLY A 591 -2.69 23.47 -25.21
CA GLY A 591 -2.43 23.63 -26.66
C GLY A 591 -2.20 22.32 -27.41
N VAL A 592 -1.91 21.22 -26.70
CA VAL A 592 -1.65 19.89 -27.27
C VAL A 592 -2.81 18.94 -27.02
N TRP A 593 -3.39 18.98 -25.82
CA TRP A 593 -4.32 17.97 -25.30
C TRP A 593 -5.76 18.47 -25.15
N TYR A 594 -6.10 19.67 -25.65
CA TYR A 594 -7.47 20.19 -25.58
C TYR A 594 -8.52 19.18 -26.08
N GLY A 595 -9.71 19.22 -25.49
CA GLY A 595 -10.74 18.20 -25.73
C GLY A 595 -11.86 18.24 -24.70
N GLY A 596 -12.52 17.10 -24.54
CA GLY A 596 -13.73 16.90 -23.74
C GLY A 596 -13.51 16.86 -22.24
N SER A 597 -14.48 16.31 -21.50
CA SER A 597 -14.28 15.96 -20.10
C SER A 597 -13.19 14.90 -19.99
N SER A 598 -12.41 14.95 -18.92
CA SER A 598 -11.51 13.85 -18.53
C SER A 598 -11.96 13.20 -17.20
N TRP A 599 -13.18 13.54 -16.76
CA TRP A 599 -13.77 13.13 -15.48
C TRP A 599 -15.23 12.67 -15.59
N ASP A 600 -15.78 12.46 -16.79
CA ASP A 600 -17.17 12.02 -16.96
C ASP A 600 -17.47 10.70 -16.24
N ASN A 601 -16.47 9.81 -16.15
CA ASN A 601 -16.59 8.54 -15.45
C ASN A 601 -16.45 8.62 -13.93
N GLN A 602 -16.21 9.83 -13.41
CA GLN A 602 -16.17 10.16 -11.98
C GLN A 602 -17.33 11.06 -11.56
N ALA A 603 -18.24 11.42 -12.47
CA ALA A 603 -19.46 12.12 -12.12
C ALA A 603 -20.33 11.29 -11.14
N MET A 604 -21.21 11.97 -10.39
CA MET A 604 -22.32 11.40 -9.63
C MET A 604 -23.64 11.44 -10.43
N PHE A 605 -23.53 11.67 -11.74
CA PHE A 605 -24.58 11.50 -12.73
C PHE A 605 -24.08 10.52 -13.79
N ASP A 606 -24.99 9.74 -14.39
CA ASP A 606 -24.64 8.94 -15.56
C ASP A 606 -24.44 9.84 -16.80
N PHE A 607 -23.95 9.25 -17.89
CA PHE A 607 -23.69 9.97 -19.13
C PHE A 607 -24.94 10.64 -19.76
N TYR A 608 -26.15 10.35 -19.27
CA TYR A 608 -27.42 10.91 -19.75
C TYR A 608 -28.06 11.87 -18.73
N GLY A 609 -27.28 12.29 -17.72
CA GLY A 609 -27.68 13.25 -16.70
C GLY A 609 -28.67 12.72 -15.67
N ASN A 610 -28.83 11.39 -15.53
CA ASN A 610 -29.58 10.82 -14.41
C ASN A 610 -28.68 10.78 -13.17
N PRO A 611 -29.16 11.21 -11.98
CA PRO A 611 -28.35 11.17 -10.76
C PRO A 611 -28.10 9.71 -10.35
N LEU A 612 -26.84 9.39 -10.07
CA LEU A 612 -26.46 8.10 -9.51
C LEU A 612 -26.82 8.05 -8.02
N SER A 613 -27.11 6.86 -7.50
CA SER A 613 -27.41 6.68 -6.07
C SER A 613 -26.28 7.15 -5.15
N SER A 614 -25.03 7.18 -5.65
CA SER A 614 -23.86 7.72 -4.95
C SER A 614 -23.97 9.20 -4.60
N LEU A 615 -24.76 10.00 -5.33
CA LEU A 615 -25.01 11.41 -4.99
C LEU A 615 -25.61 11.57 -3.58
N ASN A 616 -26.45 10.62 -3.15
CA ASN A 616 -27.06 10.64 -1.82
C ASN A 616 -26.09 10.30 -0.68
N VAL A 617 -24.81 10.02 -0.96
CA VAL A 617 -23.81 9.76 0.09
C VAL A 617 -23.72 10.93 1.08
N PHE A 618 -23.81 12.18 0.63
CA PHE A 618 -23.76 13.36 1.50
C PHE A 618 -24.89 13.42 2.53
N LYS A 619 -26.07 12.87 2.19
CA LYS A 619 -27.19 12.70 3.12
C LYS A 619 -27.04 11.45 3.99
N TYR A 620 -26.53 10.36 3.42
CA TYR A 620 -26.44 9.08 4.11
C TYR A 620 -25.29 8.99 5.10
N VAL A 621 -24.25 9.83 5.00
CA VAL A 621 -23.22 9.89 6.06
C VAL A 621 -23.77 10.30 7.42
N ASP A 622 -24.89 11.04 7.47
CA ASP A 622 -25.51 11.48 8.73
C ASP A 622 -26.29 10.35 9.42
N THR A 623 -26.90 9.46 8.64
CA THR A 623 -27.91 8.48 9.10
C THR A 623 -27.45 7.03 8.96
N GLY A 624 -26.55 6.76 8.03
CA GLY A 624 -26.32 5.45 7.44
C GLY A 624 -27.41 5.07 6.43
N ALA A 625 -27.07 4.21 5.48
CA ALA A 625 -28.00 3.65 4.52
C ALA A 625 -27.72 2.17 4.28
N THR A 626 -28.78 1.40 4.06
CA THR A 626 -28.72 -0.02 3.72
C THR A 626 -29.44 -0.27 2.41
N ALA A 627 -28.86 -1.09 1.53
CA ALA A 627 -29.56 -1.53 0.34
C ALA A 627 -30.38 -2.81 0.58
N GLY A 628 -31.53 -2.91 -0.09
CA GLY A 628 -32.41 -4.08 0.01
C GLY A 628 -31.81 -5.37 -0.57
N GLU A 629 -30.76 -5.27 -1.39
CA GLU A 629 -30.11 -6.40 -2.05
C GLU A 629 -28.58 -6.34 -1.93
N ILE A 630 -27.98 -7.46 -1.53
CA ILE A 630 -26.52 -7.62 -1.46
C ILE A 630 -26.02 -8.21 -2.78
N LYS A 631 -25.24 -7.44 -3.53
CA LYS A 631 -24.77 -7.73 -4.89
C LYS A 631 -23.26 -7.75 -4.96
N VAL A 632 -22.71 -8.55 -5.87
CA VAL A 632 -21.27 -8.55 -6.14
C VAL A 632 -20.87 -7.27 -6.89
N GLU A 633 -19.89 -6.56 -6.34
CA GLU A 633 -19.35 -5.32 -6.89
C GLU A 633 -18.12 -5.60 -7.75
N ALA A 634 -17.12 -6.26 -7.15
CA ALA A 634 -15.84 -6.50 -7.78
C ALA A 634 -15.26 -7.86 -7.44
N ILE A 635 -14.39 -8.34 -8.31
CA ILE A 635 -13.59 -9.55 -8.11
C ILE A 635 -12.15 -9.19 -8.39
N SER A 636 -11.26 -9.61 -7.50
CA SER A 636 -9.83 -9.36 -7.65
C SER A 636 -9.20 -10.42 -8.54
N ASP A 637 -8.34 -9.96 -9.45
CA ASP A 637 -7.39 -10.82 -10.16
C ASP A 637 -6.49 -11.55 -9.16
N ILE A 638 -6.05 -12.75 -9.55
CA ILE A 638 -5.20 -13.61 -8.71
C ILE A 638 -3.94 -14.03 -9.46
N SER A 639 -2.96 -14.57 -8.74
CA SER A 639 -1.75 -15.15 -9.35
C SER A 639 -1.51 -16.57 -8.84
N ALA A 640 -0.93 -17.42 -9.69
CA ALA A 640 -0.54 -18.78 -9.35
C ALA A 640 0.80 -19.14 -9.99
N VAL A 641 1.59 -19.99 -9.32
CA VAL A 641 2.90 -20.44 -9.83
C VAL A 641 2.91 -21.97 -9.85
N PHE A 642 3.37 -22.54 -10.97
CA PHE A 642 3.51 -23.99 -11.16
C PHE A 642 4.88 -24.34 -11.73
N VAL A 643 5.21 -25.63 -11.71
CA VAL A 643 6.41 -26.17 -12.37
C VAL A 643 5.98 -26.92 -13.64
N LEU A 644 6.74 -26.75 -14.71
CA LEU A 644 6.49 -27.40 -15.99
C LEU A 644 6.42 -28.92 -15.82
N GLY A 645 5.30 -29.51 -16.25
CA GLY A 645 5.01 -30.93 -16.14
C GLY A 645 4.19 -31.32 -14.89
N ASP A 646 3.97 -30.41 -13.94
CA ASP A 646 3.01 -30.64 -12.85
C ASP A 646 1.56 -30.47 -13.34
N THR A 647 0.63 -31.13 -12.65
CA THR A 647 -0.80 -30.90 -12.87
C THR A 647 -1.18 -29.49 -12.41
N ILE A 648 -1.58 -28.65 -13.36
CA ILE A 648 -2.07 -27.29 -13.10
C ILE A 648 -3.53 -27.38 -12.66
N GLU A 649 -3.84 -26.87 -11.47
CA GLU A 649 -5.23 -26.74 -10.99
C GLU A 649 -5.41 -25.31 -10.46
N LEU A 650 -6.20 -24.49 -11.14
CA LEU A 650 -6.53 -23.16 -10.63
C LEU A 650 -7.57 -23.25 -9.50
N PRO A 651 -7.67 -22.25 -8.61
CA PRO A 651 -8.66 -22.30 -7.52
C PRO A 651 -10.08 -22.31 -8.10
N SER A 652 -10.96 -23.13 -7.54
CA SER A 652 -12.36 -23.22 -7.98
C SER A 652 -13.25 -22.09 -7.44
N VAL A 653 -12.70 -21.23 -6.59
CA VAL A 653 -13.36 -20.04 -6.04
C VAL A 653 -12.40 -18.86 -6.04
N VAL A 654 -12.94 -17.65 -6.18
CA VAL A 654 -12.24 -16.36 -6.03
C VAL A 654 -13.01 -15.50 -5.04
N SER A 655 -12.37 -14.48 -4.47
CA SER A 655 -13.09 -13.58 -3.56
C SER A 655 -13.74 -12.45 -4.33
N ALA A 656 -15.02 -12.25 -4.03
CA ALA A 656 -15.85 -11.17 -4.48
C ALA A 656 -16.06 -10.18 -3.34
N VAL A 657 -15.92 -8.89 -3.63
CA VAL A 657 -16.36 -7.79 -2.78
C VAL A 657 -17.81 -7.50 -3.14
N TYR A 658 -18.67 -7.41 -2.14
CA TYR A 658 -20.08 -7.08 -2.28
C TYR A 658 -20.35 -5.63 -1.93
N ASN A 659 -21.51 -5.12 -2.33
CA ASN A 659 -21.90 -3.73 -2.14
C ASN A 659 -22.07 -3.34 -0.66
N ASP A 660 -22.26 -4.30 0.24
CA ASP A 660 -22.26 -4.11 1.70
C ASP A 660 -20.85 -4.10 2.32
N GLY A 661 -19.80 -4.15 1.49
CA GLY A 661 -18.40 -4.26 1.91
C GLY A 661 -17.98 -5.68 2.32
N SER A 662 -18.91 -6.65 2.34
CA SER A 662 -18.56 -8.03 2.69
C SER A 662 -17.73 -8.69 1.58
N ILE A 663 -16.82 -9.57 1.99
CA ILE A 663 -15.99 -10.36 1.07
C ILE A 663 -16.43 -11.81 1.18
N LYS A 664 -16.86 -12.41 0.06
CA LYS A 664 -17.28 -13.81 0.01
C LYS A 664 -16.54 -14.56 -1.09
N ASP A 665 -16.30 -15.85 -0.87
CA ASP A 665 -15.72 -16.71 -1.89
C ASP A 665 -16.83 -17.19 -2.84
N VAL A 666 -16.68 -16.87 -4.12
CA VAL A 666 -17.62 -17.16 -5.21
C VAL A 666 -17.00 -18.13 -6.20
N ALA A 667 -17.81 -18.98 -6.82
CA ALA A 667 -17.33 -19.97 -7.78
C ALA A 667 -16.79 -19.30 -9.04
N VAL A 668 -15.63 -19.75 -9.52
CA VAL A 668 -15.03 -19.29 -10.78
C VAL A 668 -14.93 -20.43 -11.78
N THR A 669 -15.23 -20.12 -13.04
CA THR A 669 -15.01 -21.00 -14.18
C THR A 669 -13.88 -20.44 -15.02
N TRP A 670 -12.75 -21.13 -15.08
CA TRP A 670 -11.58 -20.74 -15.87
C TRP A 670 -11.69 -21.18 -17.32
N SER A 671 -11.16 -20.36 -18.24
CA SER A 671 -11.09 -20.62 -19.67
C SER A 671 -10.28 -21.88 -19.96
N GLU A 672 -10.94 -22.89 -20.52
CA GLU A 672 -10.27 -24.13 -20.96
C GLU A 672 -9.25 -23.85 -22.07
N GLN A 673 -9.54 -22.88 -22.95
CA GLN A 673 -8.63 -22.48 -24.03
C GLN A 673 -7.34 -21.89 -23.48
N ASP A 674 -7.42 -21.00 -22.50
CA ASP A 674 -6.25 -20.39 -21.87
C ASP A 674 -5.43 -21.43 -21.11
N MET A 675 -6.11 -22.36 -20.42
CA MET A 675 -5.47 -23.48 -19.73
C MET A 675 -4.71 -24.41 -20.70
N GLN A 676 -5.24 -24.63 -21.90
CA GLN A 676 -4.57 -25.43 -22.94
C GLN A 676 -3.38 -24.71 -23.57
N ALA A 677 -3.33 -23.38 -23.54
CA ALA A 677 -2.22 -22.59 -24.05
C ALA A 677 -0.95 -22.71 -23.18
N ILE A 678 -1.07 -23.22 -21.95
CA ILE A 678 0.07 -23.44 -21.05
C ILE A 678 0.86 -24.68 -21.49
N ASN A 679 1.99 -24.45 -22.17
CA ASN A 679 2.78 -25.53 -22.77
C ASN A 679 4.30 -25.43 -22.51
N ALA A 680 4.76 -24.34 -21.89
CA ALA A 680 6.17 -24.08 -21.66
C ALA A 680 6.40 -23.26 -20.39
N VAL A 681 7.66 -23.06 -20.05
CA VAL A 681 8.07 -22.08 -19.02
C VAL A 681 7.69 -20.68 -19.51
N GLY A 682 7.04 -19.88 -18.67
CA GLY A 682 6.58 -18.55 -19.04
C GLY A 682 5.47 -18.01 -18.15
N ASN A 683 5.00 -16.79 -18.48
CA ASN A 683 3.87 -16.14 -17.83
C ASN A 683 2.64 -16.20 -18.75
N TYR A 684 1.49 -16.54 -18.17
CA TYR A 684 0.23 -16.71 -18.86
C TYR A 684 -0.87 -15.94 -18.13
N ILE A 685 -1.89 -15.47 -18.87
CA ILE A 685 -3.10 -14.89 -18.29
C ILE A 685 -4.25 -15.85 -18.60
N ILE A 686 -4.86 -16.39 -17.54
CA ILE A 686 -6.01 -17.28 -17.64
C ILE A 686 -7.25 -16.51 -17.26
N HIS A 687 -8.17 -16.32 -18.20
CA HIS A 687 -9.44 -15.65 -17.94
C HIS A 687 -10.39 -16.60 -17.23
N GLY A 688 -11.15 -16.05 -16.29
CA GLY A 688 -12.19 -16.73 -15.55
C GLY A 688 -13.47 -15.91 -15.57
N THR A 689 -14.58 -16.59 -15.34
CA THR A 689 -15.91 -16.00 -15.24
C THR A 689 -16.54 -16.38 -13.91
N VAL A 690 -17.23 -15.42 -13.31
CA VAL A 690 -18.05 -15.61 -12.12
C VAL A 690 -19.45 -15.15 -12.45
N THR A 691 -20.44 -15.97 -12.10
CA THR A 691 -21.86 -15.67 -12.28
C THR A 691 -22.54 -15.66 -10.92
N GLU A 692 -23.06 -14.50 -10.54
CA GLU A 692 -23.81 -14.27 -9.30
C GLU A 692 -25.10 -13.54 -9.67
N GLY A 693 -26.24 -14.23 -9.58
CA GLY A 693 -27.51 -13.74 -10.10
C GLY A 693 -27.45 -13.51 -11.61
N ASP A 694 -27.90 -12.33 -12.07
CA ASP A 694 -27.88 -11.93 -13.48
C ASP A 694 -26.55 -11.27 -13.91
N LYS A 695 -25.61 -11.06 -12.97
CA LYS A 695 -24.33 -10.38 -13.23
C LYS A 695 -23.25 -11.40 -13.57
N VAL A 696 -22.57 -11.19 -14.70
CA VAL A 696 -21.38 -11.95 -15.10
C VAL A 696 -20.17 -11.05 -14.98
N LEU A 697 -19.21 -11.46 -14.14
CA LEU A 697 -17.96 -10.76 -13.91
C LEU A 697 -16.80 -11.59 -14.47
N THR A 698 -15.78 -10.88 -14.97
CA THR A 698 -14.53 -11.49 -15.43
C THR A 698 -13.47 -11.38 -14.33
N VAL A 699 -12.57 -12.35 -14.28
CA VAL A 699 -11.41 -12.38 -13.38
C VAL A 699 -10.22 -12.95 -14.12
N LYS A 700 -9.01 -12.46 -13.86
CA LYS A 700 -7.78 -12.99 -14.49
C LYS A 700 -6.93 -13.71 -13.45
N CYS A 701 -6.34 -14.83 -13.85
CA CYS A 701 -5.29 -15.51 -13.11
C CYS A 701 -3.96 -15.35 -13.85
N LYS A 702 -2.99 -14.64 -13.26
CA LYS A 702 -1.62 -14.57 -13.76
C LYS A 702 -0.89 -15.85 -13.34
N VAL A 703 -0.59 -16.70 -14.31
CA VAL A 703 0.05 -18.01 -14.09
C VAL A 703 1.51 -17.98 -14.51
N GLU A 704 2.43 -18.24 -13.59
CA GLU A 704 3.86 -18.42 -13.87
C GLU A 704 4.19 -19.92 -13.91
N ILE A 705 4.84 -20.39 -14.98
CA ILE A 705 5.35 -21.76 -15.10
C ILE A 705 6.87 -21.75 -15.02
N LYS A 706 7.43 -22.36 -13.98
CA LYS A 706 8.86 -22.55 -13.73
C LYS A 706 9.38 -23.84 -14.35
N ALA A 707 10.67 -23.92 -14.67
CA ALA A 707 11.25 -25.18 -15.13
C ALA A 707 11.31 -26.24 -14.01
N LYS A 708 11.40 -27.52 -14.35
CA LYS A 708 11.61 -28.59 -13.35
C LYS A 708 13.09 -28.70 -12.97
N SER A 709 13.39 -28.81 -11.67
CA SER A 709 14.75 -29.13 -11.21
C SER A 709 15.12 -30.57 -11.57
N LEU A 710 16.35 -30.75 -12.02
CA LEU A 710 16.98 -32.03 -12.36
C LEU A 710 17.88 -32.55 -11.23
N ILE A 711 17.97 -31.82 -10.11
CA ILE A 711 18.62 -32.26 -8.88
C ILE A 711 17.55 -32.49 -7.82
N GLU A 712 17.56 -33.69 -7.23
CA GLU A 712 16.75 -34.00 -6.04
C GLU A 712 17.44 -33.49 -4.76
N ASN A 713 16.64 -33.06 -3.77
CA ASN A 713 17.12 -32.58 -2.47
C ASN A 713 18.09 -31.37 -2.57
N GLY A 714 17.83 -30.45 -3.50
CA GLY A 714 18.61 -29.23 -3.70
C GLY A 714 18.54 -28.21 -2.55
N GLY A 715 17.43 -28.21 -1.79
CA GLY A 715 17.27 -27.41 -0.57
C GLY A 715 17.65 -28.15 0.72
N PHE A 716 18.22 -29.36 0.64
CA PHE A 716 18.63 -30.16 1.81
C PHE A 716 17.49 -30.55 2.76
N GLU A 717 16.22 -30.53 2.31
CA GLU A 717 15.04 -30.92 3.10
C GLU A 717 15.11 -32.35 3.64
N ASP A 718 15.77 -33.25 2.92
CA ASP A 718 15.92 -34.67 3.30
C ASP A 718 17.26 -34.96 4.02
N GLY A 719 17.96 -33.91 4.47
CA GLY A 719 19.27 -34.01 5.11
C GLY A 719 20.43 -34.01 4.11
N LEU A 720 21.64 -34.19 4.64
CA LEU A 720 22.88 -34.09 3.86
C LEU A 720 23.33 -35.40 3.20
N SER A 721 22.64 -36.52 3.44
CA SER A 721 23.09 -37.86 3.01
C SER A 721 23.05 -38.09 1.50
N ASP A 722 22.26 -37.31 0.77
CA ASP A 722 22.12 -37.40 -0.69
C ASP A 722 23.21 -36.64 -1.46
N TRP A 723 24.10 -35.98 -0.73
CA TRP A 723 25.18 -35.15 -1.25
C TRP A 723 26.53 -35.65 -0.74
N ASN A 724 27.55 -35.55 -1.57
CA ASN A 724 28.92 -35.94 -1.22
C ASN A 724 29.67 -34.71 -0.70
N PHE A 725 30.05 -34.75 0.58
CA PHE A 725 30.82 -33.68 1.20
C PHE A 725 32.29 -34.08 1.36
N THR A 726 33.20 -33.16 1.08
CA THR A 726 34.62 -33.28 1.47
C THR A 726 35.04 -32.06 2.26
N GLY A 727 35.93 -32.22 3.25
CA GLY A 727 36.30 -31.13 4.17
C GLY A 727 35.42 -31.06 5.43
N SER A 728 35.40 -29.91 6.10
CA SER A 728 34.74 -29.73 7.40
C SER A 728 34.24 -28.30 7.64
N GLY A 729 33.30 -28.13 8.58
CA GLY A 729 32.76 -26.82 8.97
C GLY A 729 31.35 -26.52 8.45
N TYR A 730 30.62 -27.54 8.01
CA TYR A 730 29.23 -27.47 7.57
C TYR A 730 28.31 -28.27 8.51
N ASP A 731 27.02 -27.91 8.52
CA ASP A 731 25.96 -28.56 9.28
C ASP A 731 24.62 -28.52 8.53
N HIS A 732 23.70 -29.42 8.90
CA HIS A 732 22.33 -29.41 8.42
C HIS A 732 21.52 -28.38 9.23
N GLY A 733 21.36 -27.18 8.66
CA GLY A 733 20.73 -26.05 9.33
C GLY A 733 19.21 -26.10 9.22
N SER A 734 18.50 -25.75 10.28
CA SER A 734 17.05 -25.45 10.26
C SER A 734 16.73 -23.98 10.56
N SER A 735 17.75 -23.21 10.93
CA SER A 735 17.72 -21.75 11.01
C SER A 735 18.30 -21.20 9.71
N ASP A 736 17.74 -20.09 9.23
CA ASP A 736 18.28 -19.31 8.09
C ASP A 736 18.10 -19.95 6.71
N VAL A 737 16.95 -20.59 6.51
CA VAL A 737 16.50 -21.27 5.28
C VAL A 737 15.94 -20.26 4.25
N LYS A 738 16.26 -20.44 2.96
CA LYS A 738 15.73 -19.66 1.83
C LYS A 738 14.33 -20.11 1.46
N GLU A 739 14.15 -21.43 1.30
CA GLU A 739 12.88 -22.08 0.98
C GLU A 739 12.85 -23.47 1.64
N GLY A 740 11.71 -23.92 2.18
CA GLY A 740 11.62 -25.17 2.93
C GLY A 740 11.84 -25.03 4.44
N ASN A 741 12.32 -26.09 5.09
CA ASN A 741 12.55 -26.18 6.54
C ASN A 741 14.04 -26.36 6.90
N TYR A 742 14.88 -26.68 5.93
CA TYR A 742 16.28 -27.00 6.13
C TYR A 742 17.15 -26.37 5.06
N CYS A 743 18.45 -26.36 5.31
CA CYS A 743 19.45 -25.78 4.43
C CYS A 743 20.83 -26.37 4.77
N LEU A 744 21.84 -26.01 3.98
CA LEU A 744 23.23 -26.29 4.30
C LEU A 744 23.85 -25.08 4.98
N HIS A 745 24.04 -25.16 6.30
CA HIS A 745 24.66 -24.11 7.08
C HIS A 745 26.17 -24.36 7.22
N TYR A 746 26.96 -23.31 7.37
CA TYR A 746 28.37 -23.43 7.70
C TYR A 746 28.81 -22.31 8.66
N TYR A 747 29.67 -22.67 9.60
CA TYR A 747 30.28 -21.76 10.56
C TYR A 747 31.55 -22.41 11.10
N ASN A 748 32.64 -21.66 11.25
CA ASN A 748 33.79 -22.14 12.02
C ASN A 748 34.66 -21.02 12.57
N ALA A 749 34.97 -21.10 13.87
CA ALA A 749 35.89 -20.19 14.56
C ALA A 749 37.36 -20.27 14.06
N SER A 750 37.75 -21.32 13.34
CA SER A 750 39.11 -21.57 12.83
C SER A 750 39.22 -21.63 11.30
N GLY A 751 38.13 -21.39 10.56
CA GLY A 751 38.06 -21.47 9.10
C GLY A 751 37.20 -22.63 8.58
N VAL A 752 36.51 -22.40 7.46
CA VAL A 752 35.69 -23.40 6.75
C VAL A 752 36.32 -23.71 5.40
N ALA A 753 36.40 -25.00 5.06
CA ALA A 753 36.81 -25.43 3.74
C ALA A 753 36.12 -26.76 3.46
N PHE A 754 35.13 -26.73 2.57
CA PHE A 754 34.44 -27.94 2.16
C PHE A 754 33.92 -27.85 0.72
N THR A 755 33.69 -29.00 0.11
CA THR A 755 32.93 -29.13 -1.13
C THR A 755 31.67 -29.93 -0.87
N VAL A 756 30.64 -29.67 -1.66
CA VAL A 756 29.39 -30.45 -1.69
C VAL A 756 29.05 -30.73 -3.14
N GLU A 757 28.96 -32.00 -3.49
CA GLU A 757 28.82 -32.48 -4.88
C GLU A 757 27.71 -33.53 -5.01
N LYS A 758 27.08 -33.56 -6.17
CA LYS A 758 26.16 -34.60 -6.57
C LYS A 758 26.36 -34.94 -8.05
N GLU A 759 26.33 -36.23 -8.36
CA GLU A 759 26.31 -36.69 -9.74
C GLU A 759 24.86 -36.78 -10.21
N VAL A 760 24.57 -36.19 -11.36
CA VAL A 760 23.29 -36.26 -12.06
C VAL A 760 23.52 -36.77 -13.46
N THR A 761 22.58 -37.56 -13.98
CA THR A 761 22.62 -38.05 -15.36
C THR A 761 21.72 -37.15 -16.22
N LEU A 762 22.29 -36.52 -17.23
CA LEU A 762 21.62 -35.56 -18.11
C LEU A 762 21.61 -36.06 -19.55
N ASP A 763 20.53 -35.77 -20.26
CA ASP A 763 20.48 -35.97 -21.71
C ASP A 763 21.16 -34.82 -22.47
N ALA A 764 21.36 -34.97 -23.78
CA ALA A 764 21.91 -33.92 -24.61
C ALA A 764 21.05 -32.64 -24.51
N GLY A 765 21.70 -31.49 -24.37
CA GLY A 765 21.02 -30.22 -24.16
C GLY A 765 21.91 -29.15 -23.56
N ILE A 766 21.33 -27.97 -23.39
CA ILE A 766 21.94 -26.82 -22.73
C ILE A 766 21.21 -26.60 -21.41
N TYR A 767 21.98 -26.46 -20.33
CA TYR A 767 21.48 -26.43 -18.95
C TYR A 767 21.93 -25.17 -18.19
N ALA A 768 21.22 -24.84 -17.11
CA ALA A 768 21.61 -23.85 -16.11
C ALA A 768 21.60 -24.50 -14.72
N PHE A 769 22.63 -24.21 -13.92
CA PHE A 769 22.74 -24.62 -12.53
C PHE A 769 22.87 -23.39 -11.64
N SER A 770 22.01 -23.26 -10.64
CA SER A 770 22.04 -22.18 -9.67
C SER A 770 21.98 -22.65 -8.23
N ALA A 771 22.37 -21.77 -7.31
CA ALA A 771 22.20 -21.94 -5.87
C ALA A 771 22.01 -20.57 -5.21
N PHE A 772 21.22 -20.52 -4.14
CA PHE A 772 21.14 -19.35 -3.28
C PHE A 772 22.13 -19.49 -2.13
N VAL A 773 22.91 -18.45 -1.89
CA VAL A 773 23.91 -18.42 -0.83
C VAL A 773 23.84 -17.12 -0.04
N GLN A 774 24.04 -17.18 1.26
CA GLN A 774 24.17 -16.03 2.15
C GLN A 774 25.32 -16.27 3.14
N GLY A 775 25.79 -15.23 3.81
CA GLY A 775 26.86 -15.37 4.80
C GLY A 775 27.64 -14.09 5.00
N GLY A 776 28.60 -14.13 5.92
CA GLY A 776 29.42 -12.99 6.27
C GLY A 776 30.80 -13.40 6.78
N ASN A 777 31.65 -12.40 6.99
CA ASN A 777 33.05 -12.57 7.44
C ASN A 777 33.90 -13.42 6.49
N MET A 778 33.67 -13.30 5.17
CA MET A 778 34.51 -13.90 4.13
C MET A 778 35.44 -12.82 3.56
N GLY A 779 36.76 -13.03 3.57
CA GLY A 779 37.73 -12.12 2.99
C GLY A 779 37.77 -12.16 1.45
N ALA A 780 38.43 -11.19 0.79
CA ALA A 780 38.48 -11.09 -0.68
C ALA A 780 39.13 -12.29 -1.41
N LYS A 781 39.79 -13.21 -0.70
CA LYS A 781 40.40 -14.45 -1.23
C LYS A 781 39.63 -15.71 -0.83
N GLU A 782 38.52 -15.54 -0.11
CA GLU A 782 37.61 -16.55 0.38
C GLU A 782 36.34 -16.48 -0.47
N ASN A 783 35.82 -17.63 -0.89
CA ASN A 783 34.75 -17.65 -1.87
C ASN A 783 33.82 -18.84 -1.70
N ILE A 784 32.64 -18.67 -2.26
CA ILE A 784 31.77 -19.77 -2.64
C ILE A 784 31.86 -19.91 -4.14
N THR A 785 32.26 -21.07 -4.64
CA THR A 785 32.36 -21.33 -6.08
C THR A 785 31.41 -22.45 -6.47
N LEU A 786 30.39 -22.12 -7.26
CA LEU A 786 29.56 -23.11 -7.93
C LEU A 786 30.33 -23.71 -9.10
N TYR A 787 30.13 -24.99 -9.38
CA TYR A 787 30.72 -25.63 -10.54
C TYR A 787 29.88 -26.79 -11.07
N VAL A 788 30.10 -27.09 -12.35
CA VAL A 788 29.55 -28.21 -13.09
C VAL A 788 30.66 -28.86 -13.91
N LYS A 789 30.88 -30.15 -13.72
CA LYS A 789 31.90 -30.95 -14.42
C LYS A 789 31.23 -32.01 -15.28
N SER A 790 31.55 -32.03 -16.57
CA SER A 790 31.02 -32.98 -17.55
C SER A 790 32.13 -33.43 -18.49
N ASN A 791 32.58 -34.69 -18.39
CA ASN A 791 33.69 -35.25 -19.16
C ASN A 791 34.93 -34.32 -19.18
N ASP A 792 35.18 -33.63 -20.29
CA ASP A 792 36.32 -32.73 -20.52
C ASP A 792 36.04 -31.24 -20.22
N ASN A 793 34.79 -30.89 -19.89
CA ASN A 793 34.37 -29.50 -19.66
C ASN A 793 34.08 -29.24 -18.19
N GLU A 794 34.65 -28.15 -17.67
CA GLU A 794 34.39 -27.64 -16.32
C GLU A 794 33.86 -26.20 -16.42
N TYR A 795 32.65 -26.00 -15.93
CA TYR A 795 32.02 -24.70 -15.79
C TYR A 795 32.10 -24.31 -14.32
N SER A 796 32.52 -23.09 -14.01
CA SER A 796 32.51 -22.62 -12.63
C SER A 796 32.16 -21.14 -12.58
N LYS A 797 31.54 -20.74 -11.47
CA LYS A 797 31.24 -19.35 -11.18
C LYS A 797 31.39 -19.10 -9.69
N VAL A 798 32.22 -18.11 -9.37
CA VAL A 798 32.36 -17.60 -8.01
C VAL A 798 31.13 -16.77 -7.69
N SER A 799 30.54 -17.01 -6.52
CA SER A 799 29.44 -16.22 -5.98
C SER A 799 29.89 -14.78 -5.73
N GLU A 800 28.96 -13.85 -5.81
CA GLU A 800 29.20 -12.47 -5.38
C GLU A 800 29.59 -12.41 -3.90
N SER A 801 30.23 -11.30 -3.51
CA SER A 801 30.56 -11.05 -2.11
C SER A 801 29.30 -11.14 -1.23
N LEU A 802 29.37 -11.95 -0.19
CA LEU A 802 28.28 -12.14 0.77
C LEU A 802 28.36 -11.04 1.84
N SER A 803 27.26 -10.33 2.07
CA SER A 803 27.19 -9.11 2.88
C SER A 803 26.51 -9.29 4.24
N GLY A 804 25.97 -10.47 4.54
CA GLY A 804 25.36 -10.74 5.85
C GLY A 804 24.16 -11.69 5.83
N TRP A 805 23.35 -11.59 6.88
CA TRP A 805 22.22 -12.46 7.16
C TRP A 805 20.97 -12.06 6.38
N ARG A 806 20.34 -13.04 5.73
CA ARG A 806 19.23 -12.94 4.76
C ARG A 806 19.52 -12.16 3.49
N GLU A 807 20.78 -11.83 3.25
CA GLU A 807 21.30 -11.28 1.99
C GLU A 807 21.60 -12.42 1.01
N TRP A 808 20.54 -13.03 0.47
CA TRP A 808 20.68 -14.16 -0.44
C TRP A 808 21.15 -13.74 -1.83
N LYS A 809 22.26 -14.31 -2.27
CA LYS A 809 22.81 -14.18 -3.62
C LYS A 809 22.51 -15.44 -4.42
N GLU A 810 21.81 -15.29 -5.56
CA GLU A 810 21.70 -16.38 -6.52
C GLU A 810 22.96 -16.42 -7.38
N THR A 811 23.67 -17.54 -7.35
CA THR A 811 24.80 -17.77 -8.24
C THR A 811 24.36 -18.73 -9.34
N THR A 812 24.38 -18.30 -10.60
CA THR A 812 23.93 -19.11 -11.74
C THR A 812 25.02 -19.30 -12.78
N ILE A 813 25.29 -20.56 -13.11
CA ILE A 813 26.03 -21.00 -14.30
C ILE A 813 25.00 -21.33 -15.37
N SER A 814 25.06 -20.66 -16.52
CA SER A 814 24.21 -20.93 -17.68
C SER A 814 25.03 -21.52 -18.82
N GLU A 815 24.36 -21.94 -19.89
CA GLU A 815 25.00 -22.47 -21.11
C GLU A 815 25.86 -23.72 -20.90
N ILE A 816 25.54 -24.52 -19.89
CA ILE A 816 26.20 -25.81 -19.63
C ILE A 816 25.81 -26.76 -20.75
N LYS A 817 26.74 -27.06 -21.65
CA LYS A 817 26.48 -27.90 -22.82
C LYS A 817 26.76 -29.37 -22.49
N VAL A 818 25.75 -30.21 -22.68
CA VAL A 818 25.86 -31.68 -22.62
C VAL A 818 25.57 -32.20 -24.02
N GLU A 819 26.54 -32.83 -24.67
CA GLU A 819 26.44 -33.19 -26.09
C GLU A 819 25.81 -34.57 -26.33
N GLU A 820 25.87 -35.47 -25.35
CA GLU A 820 25.38 -36.84 -25.46
C GLU A 820 24.32 -37.17 -24.41
N ASN A 821 23.36 -38.02 -24.80
CA ASN A 821 22.35 -38.52 -23.88
C ASN A 821 22.97 -39.39 -22.77
N ASN A 822 22.35 -39.41 -21.59
CA ASN A 822 22.84 -40.15 -20.41
C ASN A 822 24.26 -39.78 -19.95
N THR A 823 24.70 -38.53 -20.15
CA THR A 823 26.00 -38.05 -19.67
C THR A 823 25.96 -37.86 -18.15
N LYS A 824 26.97 -38.37 -17.44
CA LYS A 824 27.15 -38.11 -16.01
C LYS A 824 27.79 -36.75 -15.82
N VAL A 825 27.10 -35.88 -15.10
CA VAL A 825 27.52 -34.52 -14.79
C VAL A 825 27.59 -34.37 -13.28
N THR A 826 28.72 -33.88 -12.78
CA THR A 826 28.87 -33.53 -11.37
C THR A 826 28.52 -32.06 -11.19
N VAL A 827 27.52 -31.79 -10.37
CA VAL A 827 27.11 -30.44 -9.95
C VAL A 827 27.48 -30.25 -8.50
N GLY A 828 27.97 -29.08 -8.13
CA GLY A 828 28.36 -28.84 -6.75
C GLY A 828 28.80 -27.42 -6.47
N LEU A 829 29.20 -27.21 -5.23
CA LEU A 829 29.88 -25.98 -4.84
C LEU A 829 31.04 -26.27 -3.90
N SER A 830 31.96 -25.32 -3.83
CA SER A 830 33.03 -25.28 -2.85
C SER A 830 32.90 -24.02 -2.01
N VAL A 831 33.12 -24.16 -0.70
CA VAL A 831 33.16 -23.05 0.26
C VAL A 831 34.54 -23.00 0.85
N LYS A 832 35.16 -21.83 0.82
CA LYS A 832 36.43 -21.55 1.48
C LYS A 832 36.33 -20.21 2.21
N GLY A 833 36.36 -20.26 3.54
CA GLY A 833 36.24 -19.11 4.44
C GLY A 833 37.24 -19.16 5.59
N GLY A 834 37.65 -17.98 6.07
CA GLY A 834 38.57 -17.79 7.17
C GLY A 834 37.91 -17.94 8.55
N ALA A 835 38.67 -17.62 9.59
CA ALA A 835 38.19 -17.70 10.97
C ALA A 835 36.98 -16.77 11.18
N GLY A 836 35.87 -17.32 11.67
CA GLY A 836 34.63 -16.56 11.92
C GLY A 836 33.73 -16.40 10.70
N SER A 837 34.10 -16.96 9.55
CA SER A 837 33.22 -17.06 8.37
C SER A 837 32.03 -17.95 8.67
N TRP A 838 30.87 -17.51 8.19
CA TRP A 838 29.61 -18.21 8.36
C TRP A 838 28.71 -17.97 7.16
N GLY A 839 27.75 -18.85 6.94
CA GLY A 839 26.76 -18.68 5.89
C GLY A 839 25.86 -19.87 5.72
N THR A 840 24.96 -19.74 4.75
CA THR A 840 23.96 -20.75 4.43
C THR A 840 23.81 -20.86 2.93
N ILE A 841 23.70 -22.09 2.44
CA ILE A 841 23.41 -22.43 1.05
C ILE A 841 22.07 -23.15 1.01
N ASP A 842 21.28 -22.81 0.00
CA ASP A 842 19.96 -23.38 -0.21
C ASP A 842 19.56 -23.35 -1.70
N GLU A 843 18.51 -24.10 -2.06
CA GLU A 843 17.90 -24.11 -3.40
C GLU A 843 18.91 -24.37 -4.54
N LEU A 844 19.68 -25.46 -4.44
CA LEU A 844 20.51 -25.92 -5.56
C LEU A 844 19.60 -26.43 -6.70
N TYR A 845 19.63 -25.72 -7.83
CA TYR A 845 18.64 -25.85 -8.87
C TYR A 845 19.27 -26.00 -10.25
N LEU A 846 19.14 -27.19 -10.84
CA LEU A 846 19.61 -27.49 -12.19
C LEU A 846 18.43 -27.66 -13.12
N ARG A 847 18.42 -27.00 -14.27
CA ARG A 847 17.34 -27.10 -15.26
C ARG A 847 17.88 -27.16 -16.67
N LYS A 848 17.12 -27.81 -17.56
CA LYS A 848 17.34 -27.75 -19.00
C LYS A 848 16.81 -26.41 -19.53
N ILE A 849 17.60 -25.73 -20.33
CA ILE A 849 17.26 -24.46 -21.01
C ILE A 849 16.73 -24.75 -22.42
N LYS A 850 17.43 -25.60 -23.19
CA LYS A 850 17.04 -26.00 -24.55
C LYS A 850 17.71 -27.29 -25.00
N ASP A 851 17.21 -27.90 -26.05
CA ASP A 851 17.86 -29.01 -26.76
C ASP A 851 19.03 -28.50 -27.63
N ILE A 852 19.94 -29.39 -28.02
CA ILE A 852 20.97 -29.12 -29.02
C ILE A 852 20.43 -29.61 -30.37
N ASP A 853 20.41 -28.74 -31.38
CA ASP A 853 19.97 -29.09 -32.74
C ASP A 853 20.87 -30.19 -33.33
N THR A 854 20.29 -31.37 -33.59
CA THR A 854 20.92 -32.45 -34.34
C THR A 854 20.28 -32.54 -35.73
N ASP A 855 20.61 -31.62 -36.63
CA ASP A 855 20.32 -31.80 -38.05
C ASP A 855 21.54 -31.44 -38.90
N SER A 856 22.29 -32.47 -39.28
CA SER A 856 23.19 -32.42 -40.43
C SER A 856 23.34 -33.82 -41.04
N ASN A 857 22.54 -34.12 -42.07
CA ASN A 857 23.02 -34.96 -43.17
C ASN A 857 22.19 -34.85 -44.47
N SER A 858 22.90 -34.50 -45.55
CA SER A 858 22.59 -34.57 -47.01
C SER A 858 22.87 -33.21 -47.65
N GLY A 859 23.70 -33.03 -48.67
CA GLY A 859 24.42 -33.92 -49.57
C GLY A 859 25.04 -33.06 -50.67
N SER A 860 26.22 -33.45 -51.16
CA SER A 860 27.00 -32.76 -52.19
C SER A 860 26.26 -32.58 -53.53
N GLY A 861 26.41 -31.42 -54.17
CA GLY A 861 25.86 -31.13 -55.51
C GLY A 861 26.51 -29.90 -56.15
N ASN A 862 27.18 -30.13 -57.27
CA ASN A 862 28.10 -29.28 -58.03
C ASN A 862 27.38 -28.25 -58.95
N GLY A 863 28.01 -27.09 -59.25
CA GLY A 863 27.87 -26.42 -60.56
C GLY A 863 27.38 -24.95 -60.66
N ASN A 864 28.35 -24.05 -60.89
CA ASN A 864 28.42 -23.02 -61.95
C ASN A 864 27.63 -21.66 -61.88
N ASN A 865 28.46 -20.60 -61.83
CA ASN A 865 28.50 -19.36 -62.64
C ASN A 865 27.47 -18.20 -62.55
N GLY A 866 28.04 -16.98 -62.41
CA GLY A 866 27.54 -15.72 -62.97
C GLY A 866 27.33 -14.60 -61.94
N SER A 867 28.30 -13.78 -61.51
CA SER A 867 29.07 -12.72 -62.20
C SER A 867 28.70 -11.31 -61.69
N ASN A 868 29.74 -10.47 -61.64
CA ASN A 868 29.82 -9.02 -61.45
C ASN A 868 29.71 -8.52 -60.00
N GLY A 869 30.75 -8.00 -59.35
CA GLY A 869 32.04 -7.51 -59.84
C GLY A 869 32.16 -6.01 -59.52
N SER A 870 33.07 -5.67 -58.62
CA SER A 870 34.09 -4.63 -58.78
C SER A 870 34.86 -4.51 -57.47
N GLY A 871 36.18 -4.60 -57.54
CA GLY A 871 37.06 -4.57 -56.38
C GLY A 871 38.11 -3.48 -56.47
N SER A 872 39.00 -3.56 -55.48
CA SER A 872 40.27 -2.82 -55.33
C SER A 872 40.10 -1.35 -54.92
N SER A 873 40.92 -0.75 -54.07
CA SER A 873 42.32 -1.04 -53.75
C SER A 873 42.78 -0.38 -52.44
N SER A 874 43.81 -0.97 -51.86
CA SER A 874 44.71 -0.48 -50.81
C SER A 874 45.12 1.00 -50.88
N SER A 875 45.33 1.62 -49.71
CA SER A 875 46.63 2.17 -49.30
C SER A 875 46.53 2.72 -47.88
N GLY A 876 47.51 2.40 -47.04
CA GLY A 876 47.58 2.89 -45.66
C GLY A 876 48.29 4.23 -45.55
N THR A 877 47.97 4.97 -44.49
CA THR A 877 48.94 5.85 -43.81
C THR A 877 48.46 6.15 -42.38
N SER A 878 49.37 5.88 -41.43
CA SER A 878 49.65 6.56 -40.15
C SER A 878 48.51 7.15 -39.31
N GLY A 879 48.49 6.74 -38.04
CA GLY A 879 47.53 7.13 -37.03
C GLY A 879 47.44 8.62 -36.74
N GLU A 880 46.19 9.04 -36.56
CA GLU A 880 45.74 10.06 -35.62
C GLU A 880 44.63 9.41 -34.78
N SER A 881 44.67 9.65 -33.46
CA SER A 881 43.68 9.15 -32.51
C SER A 881 42.29 9.72 -32.84
N ALA A 882 41.36 8.85 -33.27
CA ALA A 882 40.00 9.24 -33.62
C ALA A 882 39.18 9.67 -32.38
N HIS A 883 38.69 10.90 -32.47
CA HIS A 883 37.80 11.72 -31.63
C HIS A 883 36.99 11.08 -30.47
N LYS A 884 37.09 11.72 -29.29
CA LYS A 884 36.26 11.55 -28.08
C LYS A 884 35.11 12.58 -27.98
N ASP A 885 34.72 13.19 -29.10
CA ASP A 885 33.76 14.30 -29.09
C ASP A 885 32.31 13.79 -29.11
N PRO A 886 31.36 14.50 -28.47
CA PRO A 886 29.94 14.12 -28.47
C PRO A 886 29.35 14.19 -29.89
N SER A 887 28.33 13.37 -30.18
CA SER A 887 27.70 13.31 -31.51
C SER A 887 26.21 13.00 -31.49
N ILE A 888 25.47 13.45 -32.52
CA ILE A 888 24.05 13.10 -32.72
C ILE A 888 23.94 11.73 -33.42
N VAL A 889 23.08 10.85 -32.90
CA VAL A 889 23.02 9.43 -33.29
C VAL A 889 22.39 9.20 -34.68
N ASN A 890 21.41 10.00 -35.11
CA ASN A 890 20.57 9.70 -36.29
C ASN A 890 20.45 10.80 -37.36
N GLN A 891 21.26 11.87 -37.34
CA GLN A 891 21.26 12.93 -38.36
C GLN A 891 22.68 13.39 -38.73
N ASN A 892 23.28 12.78 -39.76
CA ASN A 892 24.53 13.24 -40.42
C ASN A 892 25.76 13.54 -39.52
N GLY A 893 25.93 12.87 -38.38
CA GLY A 893 27.23 12.80 -37.70
C GLY A 893 27.81 14.13 -37.20
N ALA A 894 26.95 15.12 -36.89
CA ALA A 894 27.40 16.35 -36.23
C ALA A 894 28.16 16.00 -34.95
N THR A 895 29.47 16.22 -34.97
CA THR A 895 30.40 15.81 -33.93
C THR A 895 31.06 17.05 -33.34
N GLY A 896 31.05 17.16 -32.02
CA GLY A 896 31.46 18.35 -31.29
C GLY A 896 30.33 19.35 -31.07
N TRP A 897 30.38 20.05 -29.94
CA TRP A 897 29.27 20.88 -29.45
C TRP A 897 28.86 22.01 -30.38
N GLN A 898 29.78 22.58 -31.16
CA GLN A 898 29.45 23.62 -32.14
C GLN A 898 28.54 23.08 -33.25
N ALA A 899 28.88 21.93 -33.84
CA ALA A 899 28.09 21.30 -34.90
C ALA A 899 26.74 20.77 -34.36
N ILE A 900 26.72 20.23 -33.14
CA ILE A 900 25.50 19.81 -32.45
C ILE A 900 24.56 21.00 -32.27
N LYS A 901 25.07 22.14 -31.78
CA LYS A 901 24.30 23.37 -31.59
C LYS A 901 23.71 23.87 -32.90
N GLU A 902 24.52 23.99 -33.95
CA GLU A 902 24.06 24.44 -35.28
C GLU A 902 22.98 23.51 -35.86
N THR A 903 23.09 22.20 -35.61
CA THR A 903 22.09 21.21 -36.02
C THR A 903 20.80 21.37 -35.23
N LEU A 904 20.87 21.54 -33.91
CA LEU A 904 19.70 21.80 -33.07
C LEU A 904 19.01 23.11 -33.48
N GLU A 905 19.74 24.19 -33.74
CA GLU A 905 19.18 25.46 -34.22
C GLU A 905 18.46 25.30 -35.57
N SER A 906 18.98 24.48 -36.48
CA SER A 906 18.34 24.16 -37.75
C SER A 906 17.06 23.34 -37.54
N ILE A 907 17.10 22.35 -36.65
CA ILE A 907 15.93 21.55 -36.28
C ILE A 907 14.85 22.44 -35.70
N VAL A 908 15.18 23.30 -34.73
CA VAL A 908 14.24 24.23 -34.09
C VAL A 908 13.59 25.17 -35.11
N LYS A 909 14.37 25.73 -36.05
CA LYS A 909 13.84 26.61 -37.13
C LYS A 909 12.88 25.89 -38.08
N GLY A 910 13.04 24.59 -38.25
CA GLY A 910 12.20 23.75 -39.10
C GLY A 910 11.01 23.11 -38.38
N LEU A 911 10.85 23.34 -37.07
CA LEU A 911 9.66 22.88 -36.34
C LEU A 911 8.44 23.68 -36.76
N ASP A 912 7.38 22.98 -37.09
CA ASP A 912 6.06 23.57 -37.23
C ASP A 912 5.54 23.92 -35.84
N LYS A 913 5.22 25.19 -35.61
CA LYS A 913 4.78 25.69 -34.30
C LYS A 913 3.42 25.13 -33.88
N GLU A 914 2.67 24.53 -34.82
CA GLU A 914 1.36 23.92 -34.59
C GLU A 914 1.40 22.39 -34.50
N SER A 915 2.55 21.75 -34.71
CA SER A 915 2.68 20.29 -34.58
C SER A 915 2.65 19.88 -33.11
N THR A 916 1.99 18.77 -32.76
CA THR A 916 2.08 18.14 -31.42
C THR A 916 3.19 17.08 -31.35
N GLU A 917 3.94 16.91 -32.44
CA GLU A 917 4.94 15.86 -32.59
C GLU A 917 6.24 16.21 -31.86
N VAL A 918 6.48 15.54 -30.73
CA VAL A 918 7.72 15.67 -29.96
C VAL A 918 8.91 15.11 -30.74
N LYS A 919 9.92 15.95 -30.97
CA LYS A 919 11.13 15.55 -31.70
C LYS A 919 12.23 15.15 -30.74
N VAL A 920 12.55 13.86 -30.68
CA VAL A 920 13.65 13.34 -29.86
C VAL A 920 14.97 13.44 -30.62
N VAL A 921 15.96 14.13 -30.04
CA VAL A 921 17.33 14.19 -30.54
C VAL A 921 18.24 13.43 -29.58
N GLU A 922 18.72 12.28 -30.02
CA GLU A 922 19.67 11.47 -29.26
C GLU A 922 21.10 11.97 -29.48
N ILE A 923 21.78 12.30 -28.38
CA ILE A 923 23.17 12.75 -28.35
C ILE A 923 23.97 11.73 -27.53
N ASN A 924 24.97 11.12 -28.15
CA ASN A 924 25.94 10.28 -27.45
C ASN A 924 27.10 11.16 -26.96
N LEU A 925 27.32 11.21 -25.64
CA LEU A 925 28.43 11.98 -25.07
C LEU A 925 29.75 11.20 -25.03
N ASN A 926 29.75 9.91 -25.39
CA ASN A 926 30.93 9.06 -25.29
C ASN A 926 31.51 9.10 -23.86
N ASP A 927 32.77 9.51 -23.70
CA ASP A 927 33.48 9.59 -22.41
C ASP A 927 33.23 10.92 -21.65
N THR A 928 32.53 11.92 -22.22
CA THR A 928 32.22 13.17 -21.49
C THR A 928 30.93 13.06 -20.71
N THR A 929 30.87 13.76 -19.57
CA THR A 929 29.66 13.90 -18.75
C THR A 929 29.12 15.33 -18.73
N THR A 930 29.80 16.24 -19.44
CA THR A 930 29.45 17.67 -19.41
C THR A 930 28.81 18.13 -20.71
N VAL A 931 27.73 18.90 -20.58
CA VAL A 931 26.98 19.50 -21.67
C VAL A 931 27.07 21.02 -21.56
N PRO A 932 27.54 21.73 -22.60
CA PRO A 932 27.57 23.18 -22.62
C PRO A 932 26.18 23.76 -22.40
N TYR A 933 26.11 24.79 -21.56
CA TYR A 933 24.88 25.50 -21.24
C TYR A 933 24.10 25.93 -22.51
N ASN A 934 24.80 26.36 -23.55
CA ASN A 934 24.19 26.86 -24.78
C ASN A 934 23.45 25.80 -25.60
N VAL A 935 23.59 24.50 -25.28
CA VAL A 935 22.77 23.43 -25.86
C VAL A 935 21.36 23.49 -25.31
N PHE A 936 21.22 23.75 -24.01
CA PHE A 936 19.93 23.93 -23.33
C PHE A 936 19.24 25.23 -23.77
N GLU A 937 20.03 26.29 -23.99
CA GLU A 937 19.54 27.56 -24.54
C GLU A 937 18.87 27.39 -25.91
N VAL A 938 19.38 26.51 -26.78
CA VAL A 938 18.81 26.29 -28.12
C VAL A 938 17.47 25.57 -28.08
N ILE A 939 17.29 24.62 -27.16
CA ILE A 939 16.07 23.82 -27.07
C ILE A 939 15.02 24.42 -26.13
N ALA A 940 15.36 25.51 -25.43
CA ALA A 940 14.51 26.13 -24.43
C ALA A 940 13.13 26.52 -25.00
N GLY A 941 12.05 26.06 -24.38
CA GLY A 941 10.67 26.30 -24.80
C GLY A 941 10.28 25.62 -26.13
N THR A 942 11.06 24.64 -26.60
CA THR A 942 10.78 23.92 -27.85
C THR A 942 10.34 22.48 -27.59
N GLN A 943 9.61 21.88 -28.54
CA GLN A 943 9.15 20.48 -28.50
C GLN A 943 10.28 19.44 -28.68
N ILE A 944 11.54 19.85 -28.52
CA ILE A 944 12.70 18.97 -28.64
C ILE A 944 12.97 18.31 -27.30
N LYS A 945 13.03 16.98 -27.30
CA LYS A 945 13.58 16.20 -26.18
C LYS A 945 15.01 15.80 -26.50
N LEU A 946 15.95 16.20 -25.64
CA LEU A 946 17.32 15.72 -25.73
C LEU A 946 17.48 14.44 -24.92
N ALA A 947 17.96 13.38 -25.57
CA ALA A 947 18.32 12.14 -24.93
C ALA A 947 19.85 12.01 -24.92
N PHE A 948 20.49 12.35 -23.81
CA PHE A 948 21.93 12.23 -23.62
C PHE A 948 22.26 10.82 -23.13
N THR A 949 22.99 10.04 -23.91
CA THR A 949 23.47 8.72 -23.49
C THR A 949 24.97 8.78 -23.22
N MET A 950 25.40 8.30 -22.04
CA MET A 950 26.80 8.28 -21.62
C MET A 950 27.01 7.22 -20.55
N ASN A 951 28.19 6.59 -20.49
CA ASN A 951 28.62 5.74 -19.37
C ASN A 951 27.58 4.74 -18.80
N GLY A 952 26.69 4.20 -19.65
CA GLY A 952 25.68 3.21 -19.25
C GLY A 952 24.39 3.77 -18.61
N TYR A 953 24.18 5.08 -18.65
CA TYR A 953 22.93 5.74 -18.22
C TYR A 953 22.49 6.78 -19.24
N ARG A 954 21.24 7.23 -19.14
CA ARG A 954 20.62 8.18 -20.06
C ARG A 954 19.91 9.29 -19.31
N TRP A 955 20.12 10.53 -19.74
CA TRP A 955 19.29 11.66 -19.34
C TRP A 955 18.34 12.02 -20.46
N ASN A 956 17.05 12.14 -20.15
CA ASN A 956 16.06 12.73 -21.04
C ASN A 956 15.66 14.09 -20.47
N ILE A 957 15.86 15.13 -21.28
CA ILE A 957 15.61 16.52 -20.92
C ILE A 957 14.63 17.09 -21.93
N ASP A 958 13.49 17.56 -21.44
CA ASP A 958 12.43 18.11 -22.27
C ASP A 958 12.63 19.62 -22.45
N GLY A 959 12.87 20.04 -23.70
CA GLY A 959 13.05 21.44 -24.06
C GLY A 959 11.87 22.33 -23.64
N ASN A 960 10.64 21.80 -23.58
CA ASN A 960 9.49 22.55 -23.10
C ASN A 960 9.60 22.92 -21.61
N THR A 961 10.29 22.08 -20.83
CA THR A 961 10.54 22.33 -19.39
C THR A 961 11.77 23.20 -19.16
N VAL A 962 12.63 23.38 -20.18
CA VAL A 962 13.75 24.32 -20.16
C VAL A 962 13.22 25.71 -20.55
N LYS A 963 12.76 26.52 -19.58
CA LYS A 963 12.20 27.86 -19.84
C LYS A 963 13.27 28.96 -19.84
N GLU A 964 13.03 30.09 -20.52
CA GLU A 964 14.00 31.20 -20.61
C GLU A 964 14.32 31.85 -19.25
N ASP A 965 13.37 31.87 -18.33
CA ASP A 965 13.50 32.41 -16.97
C ASP A 965 14.35 31.52 -16.05
N ILE A 966 14.39 30.21 -16.29
CA ILE A 966 15.22 29.26 -15.53
C ILE A 966 16.64 29.08 -16.12
N LEU A 967 16.89 29.57 -17.34
CA LEU A 967 18.22 29.58 -17.95
C LEU A 967 19.23 30.37 -17.09
N GLU A 968 18.79 31.42 -16.41
CA GLU A 968 19.58 32.18 -15.42
C GLU A 968 20.03 31.31 -14.22
N GLU A 969 19.18 30.39 -13.77
CA GLU A 969 19.49 29.45 -12.69
C GLU A 969 20.41 28.32 -13.18
N LEU A 970 20.20 27.86 -14.42
CA LEU A 970 21.11 26.94 -15.11
C LEU A 970 22.56 27.47 -15.16
N LYS A 971 22.72 28.77 -15.45
CA LYS A 971 24.05 29.43 -15.48
C LYS A 971 24.79 29.32 -14.14
N ARG A 972 24.08 29.15 -13.01
CA ARG A 972 24.69 28.97 -11.69
C ARG A 972 25.45 27.65 -11.56
N PHE A 973 25.14 26.64 -12.39
CA PHE A 973 25.90 25.39 -12.49
C PHE A 973 27.17 25.51 -13.35
N GLY A 974 27.43 26.70 -13.92
CA GLY A 974 28.60 27.00 -14.74
C GLY A 974 28.32 26.91 -16.25
N THR A 975 29.36 27.15 -17.06
CA THR A 975 29.26 27.14 -18.53
C THR A 975 29.08 25.74 -19.12
N ASN A 976 29.34 24.70 -18.33
CA ASN A 976 29.15 23.30 -18.69
C ASN A 976 28.42 22.58 -17.55
N ILE A 977 27.28 22.00 -17.84
CA ILE A 977 26.44 21.27 -16.89
C ILE A 977 26.95 19.83 -16.83
N ASN A 978 27.33 19.36 -15.64
CA ASN A 978 27.80 18.00 -15.46
C ASN A 978 26.61 17.09 -15.14
N LEU A 979 26.30 16.21 -16.07
CA LEU A 979 25.28 15.15 -15.95
C LEU A 979 25.91 13.82 -15.50
N GLY A 980 27.09 13.90 -14.89
CA GLY A 980 27.84 12.77 -14.35
C GLY A 980 27.04 12.02 -13.28
N LEU A 981 27.00 10.70 -13.41
CA LEU A 981 26.53 9.79 -12.39
C LEU A 981 27.70 8.90 -11.99
N ASN A 982 28.07 8.95 -10.71
CA ASN A 982 29.08 8.06 -10.16
C ASN A 982 28.38 6.99 -9.32
N ALA A 983 28.62 5.73 -9.63
CA ALA A 983 28.25 4.67 -8.72
C ALA A 983 29.07 4.83 -7.43
N ILE A 984 28.39 4.92 -6.29
CA ILE A 984 29.06 4.86 -5.00
C ILE A 984 29.52 3.42 -4.87
N THR A 985 30.83 3.18 -4.86
CA THR A 985 31.42 1.83 -4.82
C THR A 985 32.23 1.60 -3.55
N GLU A 986 32.54 2.66 -2.78
CA GLU A 986 33.25 2.57 -1.52
C GLU A 986 32.40 1.88 -0.45
N SER A 987 32.95 0.82 0.15
CA SER A 987 32.23 0.01 1.14
C SER A 987 31.86 0.79 2.40
N LYS A 988 32.70 1.74 2.81
CA LYS A 988 32.49 2.55 4.01
C LYS A 988 31.30 3.50 3.84
N GLU A 989 31.21 4.16 2.69
CA GLU A 989 30.14 5.12 2.41
C GLU A 989 28.79 4.42 2.25
N LYS A 990 28.75 3.23 1.64
CA LYS A 990 27.54 2.39 1.62
C LYS A 990 27.08 1.98 3.02
N GLN A 991 28.01 1.57 3.89
CA GLN A 991 27.69 1.20 5.28
C GLN A 991 27.13 2.38 6.08
N GLU A 992 27.60 3.60 5.81
CA GLU A 992 27.06 4.81 6.41
C GLU A 992 25.63 5.07 5.94
N ILE A 993 25.37 4.99 4.63
CA ILE A 993 24.01 5.12 4.06
C ILE A 993 23.08 4.02 4.60
N ASP A 994 23.53 2.77 4.70
CA ASP A 994 22.75 1.65 5.25
C ASP A 994 22.42 1.85 6.73
N SER A 995 23.35 2.44 7.49
CA SER A 995 23.10 2.81 8.88
C SER A 995 22.03 3.90 8.98
N TRP A 996 21.97 4.82 8.01
CA TRP A 996 20.94 5.86 7.93
C TRP A 996 19.58 5.33 7.48
N ILE A 997 19.54 4.34 6.58
CA ILE A 997 18.30 3.58 6.27
C ILE A 997 17.75 2.94 7.54
N LYS A 998 18.62 2.27 8.31
CA LYS A 998 18.23 1.63 9.56
C LYS A 998 17.72 2.63 10.60
N ASN A 999 18.42 3.76 10.77
CA ASN A 999 17.99 4.84 11.67
C ASN A 999 16.59 5.35 11.29
N THR A 1000 16.35 5.55 9.99
CA THR A 1000 15.04 5.97 9.46
C THR A 1000 13.94 4.95 9.79
N LEU A 1001 14.22 3.65 9.63
CA LEU A 1001 13.27 2.57 9.97
C LEU A 1001 13.01 2.47 11.47
N ASP A 1002 14.06 2.52 12.29
CA ASP A 1002 13.98 2.44 13.75
C ASP A 1002 13.16 3.62 14.31
N ASN A 1003 13.38 4.84 13.79
CA ASN A 1003 12.59 6.03 14.15
C ASN A 1003 11.11 5.90 13.75
N ASN A 1004 10.83 5.24 12.63
CA ASN A 1004 9.48 5.02 12.13
C ASN A 1004 8.79 3.76 12.70
N LYS A 1005 9.45 3.03 13.62
CA LYS A 1005 8.99 1.73 14.15
C LYS A 1005 8.64 0.72 13.06
N ASP A 1006 9.35 0.81 11.94
CA ASP A 1006 9.09 0.03 10.74
C ASP A 1006 9.85 -1.30 10.79
N THR A 1007 9.12 -2.42 10.73
CA THR A 1007 9.70 -3.77 10.82
C THR A 1007 10.18 -4.34 9.48
N ARG A 1008 10.03 -3.57 8.39
CA ARG A 1008 10.49 -3.96 7.05
C ARG A 1008 12.01 -4.00 6.98
N THR A 1009 12.54 -4.95 6.23
CA THR A 1009 13.96 -4.93 5.85
C THR A 1009 14.08 -4.15 4.55
N ILE A 1010 14.70 -2.98 4.61
CA ILE A 1010 15.02 -2.15 3.46
C ILE A 1010 16.52 -2.29 3.18
N THR A 1011 16.88 -2.74 1.98
CA THR A 1011 18.28 -2.88 1.55
C THR A 1011 18.53 -2.00 0.34
N GLY A 1012 19.70 -1.37 0.24
CA GLY A 1012 20.06 -0.64 -0.96
C GLY A 1012 20.37 -1.59 -2.12
N ALA A 1013 19.55 -1.53 -3.17
CA ALA A 1013 19.76 -2.18 -4.45
C ALA A 1013 20.90 -1.54 -5.24
N THR A 1014 20.93 -0.20 -5.27
CA THR A 1014 22.00 0.55 -5.92
C THR A 1014 22.23 1.90 -5.24
N TYR A 1015 23.47 2.37 -5.23
CA TYR A 1015 23.90 3.63 -4.60
C TYR A 1015 24.63 4.44 -5.65
N PHE A 1016 24.23 5.68 -5.83
CA PHE A 1016 24.85 6.55 -6.81
C PHE A 1016 24.78 7.99 -6.33
N GLU A 1017 25.76 8.76 -6.77
CA GLU A 1017 25.80 10.20 -6.58
C GLU A 1017 25.76 10.88 -7.94
N LEU A 1018 25.10 12.02 -7.99
CA LEU A 1018 25.16 12.91 -9.14
C LEU A 1018 26.33 13.88 -8.95
N ALA A 1019 26.99 14.26 -10.04
CA ALA A 1019 28.25 15.00 -10.00
C ALA A 1019 28.15 16.42 -9.40
N HIS A 1020 26.93 16.90 -9.16
CA HIS A 1020 26.60 18.16 -8.51
C HIS A 1020 25.55 17.93 -7.42
N ASN A 1021 25.41 18.87 -6.49
CA ASN A 1021 24.31 18.90 -5.53
C ASN A 1021 23.43 20.13 -5.76
N GLY A 1022 22.12 19.98 -5.66
CA GLY A 1022 21.15 21.10 -5.77
C GLY A 1022 19.96 20.81 -6.67
N VAL A 1023 18.94 21.65 -6.62
CA VAL A 1023 17.66 21.49 -7.35
C VAL A 1023 17.90 21.54 -8.87
N PHE A 1024 17.29 20.62 -9.63
CA PHE A 1024 17.23 20.72 -11.08
C PHE A 1024 16.11 21.72 -11.44
N PRO A 1025 16.40 22.81 -12.15
CA PRO A 1025 15.39 23.84 -12.42
C PRO A 1025 14.45 23.46 -13.59
N PHE A 1026 14.63 22.28 -14.20
CA PHE A 1026 13.83 21.72 -15.29
C PHE A 1026 13.58 20.23 -15.06
N GLU A 1027 12.66 19.63 -15.82
CA GLU A 1027 12.39 18.19 -15.70
C GLU A 1027 13.54 17.37 -16.28
N ALA A 1028 14.32 16.74 -15.41
CA ALA A 1028 15.45 15.89 -15.77
C ALA A 1028 15.11 14.43 -15.46
N LYS A 1029 14.83 13.61 -16.48
CA LYS A 1029 14.59 12.17 -16.29
C LYS A 1029 15.89 11.41 -16.42
N LEU A 1030 16.32 10.78 -15.35
CA LEU A 1030 17.45 9.86 -15.37
C LEU A 1030 16.96 8.43 -15.55
N THR A 1031 17.49 7.75 -16.57
CA THR A 1031 17.41 6.30 -16.74
C THR A 1031 18.76 5.68 -16.42
N PHE A 1032 18.81 4.73 -15.48
CA PHE A 1032 20.03 4.01 -15.12
C PHE A 1032 19.74 2.54 -14.79
N LEU A 1033 20.80 1.73 -14.81
CA LEU A 1033 20.71 0.32 -14.50
C LEU A 1033 20.75 0.09 -12.98
N THR A 1034 19.68 -0.49 -12.44
CA THR A 1034 19.64 -0.94 -11.04
C THR A 1034 20.07 -2.40 -10.91
N GLY A 1035 19.86 -3.19 -11.98
CA GLY A 1035 20.22 -4.61 -12.06
C GLY A 1035 19.09 -5.43 -12.69
N LYS A 1036 19.42 -6.36 -13.59
CA LYS A 1036 18.41 -7.24 -14.25
C LYS A 1036 17.72 -8.17 -13.26
N GLU A 1037 18.38 -8.48 -12.16
CA GLU A 1037 17.88 -9.25 -11.02
C GLU A 1037 16.73 -8.56 -10.27
N TYR A 1038 16.52 -7.26 -10.52
CA TYR A 1038 15.41 -6.50 -9.98
C TYR A 1038 14.27 -6.30 -10.97
N ALA A 1039 14.40 -6.78 -12.22
CA ALA A 1039 13.36 -6.73 -13.25
C ALA A 1039 11.97 -7.16 -12.71
N GLY A 1040 10.96 -6.33 -12.98
CA GLY A 1040 9.59 -6.56 -12.55
C GLY A 1040 9.31 -6.24 -11.06
N LYS A 1041 10.33 -5.93 -10.25
CA LYS A 1041 10.17 -5.53 -8.84
C LYS A 1041 9.90 -4.03 -8.74
N SER A 1042 9.21 -3.63 -7.68
CA SER A 1042 9.14 -2.23 -7.25
C SER A 1042 10.29 -1.96 -6.28
N ILE A 1043 11.06 -0.91 -6.56
CA ILE A 1043 12.07 -0.37 -5.65
C ILE A 1043 11.65 1.01 -5.20
N PHE A 1044 12.14 1.41 -4.05
CA PHE A 1044 11.86 2.70 -3.46
C PHE A 1044 13.11 3.57 -3.52
N ILE A 1045 13.06 4.64 -4.29
CA ILE A 1045 14.19 5.57 -4.40
C ILE A 1045 14.16 6.48 -3.19
N CYS A 1046 15.26 6.52 -2.46
CA CYS A 1046 15.49 7.47 -1.38
C CYS A 1046 16.67 8.34 -1.74
N TYR A 1047 16.56 9.64 -1.50
CA TYR A 1047 17.75 10.47 -1.49
C TYR A 1047 18.39 10.43 -0.09
N VAL A 1048 19.69 10.65 -0.04
CA VAL A 1048 20.49 10.56 1.17
C VAL A 1048 20.62 11.95 1.76
N ASN A 1049 20.01 12.18 2.92
CA ASN A 1049 20.17 13.43 3.66
C ASN A 1049 21.37 13.28 4.62
N GLU A 1050 22.53 13.74 4.16
CA GLU A 1050 23.78 13.67 4.93
C GLU A 1050 23.78 14.57 6.18
N GLN A 1051 22.97 15.64 6.18
CA GLN A 1051 22.86 16.57 7.31
C GLN A 1051 22.14 15.90 8.50
N ASP A 1052 21.01 15.27 8.21
CA ASP A 1052 20.16 14.64 9.23
C ASP A 1052 20.48 13.16 9.45
N LYS A 1053 21.43 12.61 8.68
CA LYS A 1053 21.89 11.20 8.78
C LYS A 1053 20.73 10.22 8.68
N GLN A 1054 19.85 10.49 7.72
CA GLN A 1054 18.66 9.71 7.39
C GLN A 1054 18.54 9.58 5.86
N VAL A 1055 17.72 8.63 5.41
CA VAL A 1055 17.32 8.56 4.01
C VAL A 1055 15.90 9.07 3.89
N GLU A 1056 15.63 9.79 2.82
CA GLU A 1056 14.32 10.38 2.61
C GLU A 1056 13.61 9.72 1.43
N PRO A 1057 12.46 9.08 1.69
CA PRO A 1057 11.51 8.59 0.70
C PRO A 1057 11.27 9.56 -0.47
N GLN A 1058 11.65 9.20 -1.70
CA GLN A 1058 11.30 9.99 -2.90
C GLN A 1058 10.10 9.39 -3.62
N CYS A 1059 10.23 8.17 -4.15
CA CYS A 1059 9.16 7.54 -4.93
C CYS A 1059 9.34 6.02 -5.07
N TYR A 1060 8.23 5.33 -5.33
CA TYR A 1060 8.25 3.95 -5.83
C TYR A 1060 8.44 3.96 -7.35
N VAL A 1061 9.32 3.10 -7.83
CA VAL A 1061 9.51 2.89 -9.26
C VAL A 1061 9.66 1.41 -9.55
N ARG A 1062 9.02 0.97 -10.64
CA ARG A 1062 9.16 -0.41 -11.12
C ARG A 1062 10.42 -0.52 -11.96
N VAL A 1063 11.22 -1.56 -11.71
CA VAL A 1063 12.38 -1.90 -12.54
C VAL A 1063 11.88 -2.59 -13.81
N MET A 1064 12.29 -2.07 -14.96
CA MET A 1064 11.94 -2.61 -16.28
C MET A 1064 12.59 -3.99 -16.51
N ASP A 1065 12.10 -4.75 -17.49
CA ASP A 1065 12.60 -6.10 -17.79
C ASP A 1065 14.10 -6.14 -18.15
N ASN A 1066 14.64 -5.03 -18.65
CA ASN A 1066 16.06 -4.86 -18.96
C ASN A 1066 16.92 -4.47 -17.75
N GLY A 1067 16.33 -4.30 -16.56
CA GLY A 1067 17.00 -3.89 -15.32
C GLY A 1067 17.12 -2.37 -15.13
N GLU A 1068 16.56 -1.58 -16.05
CA GLU A 1068 16.61 -0.13 -16.00
C GLU A 1068 15.48 0.45 -15.15
N VAL A 1069 15.75 1.61 -14.57
CA VAL A 1069 14.79 2.43 -13.87
C VAL A 1069 14.86 3.82 -14.46
N THR A 1070 13.70 4.44 -14.72
CA THR A 1070 13.60 5.84 -15.13
C THR A 1070 12.89 6.62 -14.04
N LEU A 1071 13.50 7.70 -13.56
CA LEU A 1071 12.85 8.61 -12.63
C LEU A 1071 13.10 10.07 -12.97
N THR A 1072 12.12 10.90 -12.64
CA THR A 1072 12.25 12.35 -12.66
C THR A 1072 13.05 12.79 -11.43
N MET A 1073 14.16 13.48 -11.68
CA MET A 1073 15.04 14.02 -10.65
C MET A 1073 14.65 15.47 -10.36
N SER A 1074 14.18 15.75 -9.14
CA SER A 1074 13.91 17.12 -8.69
C SER A 1074 15.17 17.84 -8.21
N HIS A 1075 16.21 17.09 -7.83
CA HIS A 1075 17.49 17.64 -7.41
C HIS A 1075 18.63 16.63 -7.62
N ALA A 1076 19.85 17.13 -7.71
CA ALA A 1076 21.08 16.36 -7.72
C ALA A 1076 21.53 16.12 -6.27
N SER A 1077 21.80 14.86 -5.91
CA SER A 1077 22.19 14.42 -4.57
C SER A 1077 22.83 13.03 -4.63
N LYS A 1078 23.13 12.46 -3.46
CA LYS A 1078 23.35 11.04 -3.25
C LYS A 1078 22.00 10.33 -3.14
N TYR A 1079 21.90 9.18 -3.78
CA TYR A 1079 20.68 8.38 -3.82
C TYR A 1079 20.97 6.93 -3.47
N VAL A 1080 19.98 6.30 -2.85
CA VAL A 1080 19.91 4.86 -2.68
C VAL A 1080 18.57 4.38 -3.23
N ALA A 1081 18.64 3.50 -4.23
CA ALA A 1081 17.48 2.76 -4.68
C ALA A 1081 17.32 1.56 -3.75
N THR A 1082 16.23 1.50 -3.00
CA THR A 1082 16.04 0.49 -1.95
C THR A 1082 15.03 -0.58 -2.37
N LEU A 1083 15.29 -1.82 -1.96
CA LEU A 1083 14.32 -2.90 -2.04
C LEU A 1083 13.56 -2.93 -0.74
N GLU A 1084 12.26 -2.72 -0.83
CA GLU A 1084 11.36 -3.19 0.21
C GLU A 1084 11.24 -4.71 0.01
N ASN A 1085 11.54 -5.49 1.04
CA ASN A 1085 11.08 -6.88 1.08
C ASN A 1085 9.67 -6.87 1.68
N PRO A 1086 8.57 -6.81 0.87
CA PRO A 1086 7.31 -7.32 1.37
C PRO A 1086 7.58 -8.77 1.70
N VAL A 1087 7.40 -9.13 2.95
CA VAL A 1087 7.69 -10.50 3.33
C VAL A 1087 6.59 -11.34 2.72
N LEU A 1088 6.95 -12.05 1.66
CA LEU A 1088 6.06 -13.03 1.06
C LEU A 1088 5.73 -14.10 2.12
N PRO A 1089 4.44 -14.34 2.41
CA PRO A 1089 4.06 -15.47 3.24
C PRO A 1089 4.65 -16.72 2.58
N THR A 1090 5.42 -17.50 3.33
CA THR A 1090 5.90 -18.80 2.85
C THR A 1090 5.07 -19.89 3.52
N LEU A 1091 4.57 -20.82 2.72
CA LEU A 1091 3.81 -21.96 3.21
C LEU A 1091 4.48 -23.26 2.76
N VAL A 1092 4.27 -24.32 3.55
CA VAL A 1092 4.81 -25.64 3.30
C VAL A 1092 4.38 -26.12 1.90
N THR A 1093 5.31 -26.47 1.02
CA THR A 1093 5.01 -26.94 -0.35
C THR A 1093 4.65 -28.44 -0.37
N SER A 1094 5.16 -29.24 0.58
CA SER A 1094 4.76 -30.64 0.75
C SER A 1094 4.81 -31.13 2.20
N LYS A 1095 3.95 -32.09 2.57
CA LYS A 1095 3.92 -32.68 3.91
C LYS A 1095 3.59 -34.17 3.88
N THR A 1096 4.37 -34.99 4.57
CA THR A 1096 3.97 -36.38 4.84
C THR A 1096 3.34 -36.50 6.23
N LEU A 1097 2.12 -37.04 6.28
CA LEU A 1097 1.40 -37.38 7.51
C LEU A 1097 1.17 -38.88 7.61
N TYR A 1098 0.83 -39.36 8.81
CA TYR A 1098 0.38 -40.74 9.00
C TYR A 1098 -1.11 -40.75 9.36
N THR A 1099 -1.81 -41.83 9.03
CA THR A 1099 -3.21 -42.02 9.42
C THR A 1099 -3.42 -41.73 10.91
N ASP A 1100 -4.48 -41.00 11.24
CA ASP A 1100 -4.87 -40.56 12.58
C ASP A 1100 -3.95 -39.49 13.23
N THR A 1101 -3.03 -38.89 12.46
CA THR A 1101 -2.20 -37.77 12.94
C THR A 1101 -2.75 -36.42 12.48
N THR A 1102 -2.42 -35.36 13.23
CA THR A 1102 -2.76 -33.98 12.88
C THR A 1102 -1.51 -33.12 12.71
N TYR A 1103 -1.61 -32.09 11.87
CA TYR A 1103 -0.55 -31.10 11.65
C TYR A 1103 -1.17 -29.74 11.33
N THR A 1104 -0.69 -28.66 11.92
CA THR A 1104 -1.21 -27.31 11.60
C THR A 1104 -0.28 -26.64 10.61
N LEU A 1105 -0.82 -26.20 9.47
CA LEU A 1105 -0.10 -25.40 8.48
C LEU A 1105 0.20 -24.02 9.08
N GLY A 1106 1.41 -23.86 9.63
CA GLY A 1106 2.02 -22.56 9.94
C GLY A 1106 1.56 -21.88 11.24
N LYS A 1107 2.11 -22.28 12.39
CA LYS A 1107 1.92 -21.52 13.65
C LYS A 1107 2.53 -20.10 13.66
N LYS A 1108 3.15 -19.68 12.56
CA LYS A 1108 3.44 -18.29 12.18
C LYS A 1108 3.51 -18.26 10.64
N VAL A 1109 2.61 -17.55 9.98
CA VAL A 1109 3.04 -16.84 8.76
C VAL A 1109 4.14 -15.91 9.25
N LYS A 1110 5.37 -16.06 8.76
CA LYS A 1110 6.43 -15.12 9.15
C LYS A 1110 6.08 -13.75 8.55
N ASN A 1111 6.11 -12.72 9.38
CA ASN A 1111 5.93 -11.30 9.02
C ASN A 1111 4.52 -10.94 8.48
N SER A 1112 3.48 -11.52 9.06
CA SER A 1112 2.08 -11.07 8.91
C SER A 1112 1.80 -9.80 9.73
N LEU A 1113 0.90 -8.94 9.27
CA LEU A 1113 0.35 -7.85 10.07
C LEU A 1113 -0.66 -8.42 11.11
N PRO A 1114 -0.86 -7.76 12.27
CA PRO A 1114 -1.92 -8.15 13.20
C PRO A 1114 -3.30 -7.99 12.55
N GLY A 1115 -4.10 -9.07 12.46
CA GLY A 1115 -5.50 -9.03 11.98
C GLY A 1115 -5.80 -9.82 10.70
N ASP A 1116 -4.79 -10.29 9.97
CA ASP A 1116 -4.97 -11.00 8.70
C ASP A 1116 -5.43 -12.46 8.88
N ALA A 1117 -6.33 -12.96 8.01
CA ALA A 1117 -6.86 -14.33 8.06
C ALA A 1117 -6.53 -15.16 6.81
N ALA A 1118 -6.07 -16.39 7.00
CA ALA A 1118 -5.86 -17.37 5.94
C ALA A 1118 -7.07 -18.31 5.77
N THR A 1119 -7.40 -18.68 4.54
CA THR A 1119 -8.43 -19.69 4.21
C THR A 1119 -7.79 -20.95 3.61
N TYR A 1120 -8.36 -22.12 3.88
CA TYR A 1120 -7.76 -23.41 3.53
C TYR A 1120 -8.75 -24.36 2.86
N TYR A 1121 -8.29 -25.04 1.82
CA TYR A 1121 -9.06 -26.00 1.02
C TYR A 1121 -8.30 -27.31 0.87
N SER A 1122 -8.99 -28.46 0.92
CA SER A 1122 -8.38 -29.75 0.59
C SER A 1122 -8.99 -30.34 -0.66
N SER A 1123 -8.17 -30.71 -1.64
CA SER A 1123 -8.62 -31.37 -2.87
C SER A 1123 -9.21 -32.76 -2.63
N LYS A 1124 -8.87 -33.42 -1.50
CA LYS A 1124 -9.39 -34.75 -1.13
C LYS A 1124 -9.62 -34.86 0.39
N LYS A 1125 -10.74 -34.30 0.86
CA LYS A 1125 -11.19 -34.33 2.29
C LYS A 1125 -11.28 -35.73 2.92
N SER A 1126 -11.37 -36.78 2.11
CA SER A 1126 -11.37 -38.19 2.53
C SER A 1126 -9.97 -38.75 2.83
N VAL A 1127 -8.93 -38.12 2.32
CA VAL A 1127 -7.51 -38.44 2.57
C VAL A 1127 -6.97 -37.55 3.71
N VAL A 1128 -7.18 -36.24 3.62
CA VAL A 1128 -6.79 -35.24 4.62
C VAL A 1128 -7.85 -34.15 4.71
N SER A 1129 -8.27 -33.74 5.90
CA SER A 1129 -9.17 -32.58 6.09
C SER A 1129 -8.43 -31.42 6.76
N VAL A 1130 -8.82 -30.19 6.49
CA VAL A 1130 -8.22 -28.96 7.06
C VAL A 1130 -9.29 -28.14 7.78
N SER A 1131 -8.96 -27.57 8.95
CA SER A 1131 -9.83 -26.64 9.70
C SER A 1131 -9.70 -25.19 9.21
N LYS A 1132 -10.60 -24.32 9.71
CA LYS A 1132 -10.50 -22.85 9.50
C LYS A 1132 -9.17 -22.25 9.99
N THR A 1133 -8.52 -22.88 10.96
CA THR A 1133 -7.22 -22.48 11.53
C THR A 1133 -6.03 -23.20 10.92
N GLY A 1134 -6.19 -23.85 9.76
CA GLY A 1134 -5.11 -24.54 9.06
C GLY A 1134 -4.71 -25.90 9.66
N LYS A 1135 -5.49 -26.46 10.58
CA LYS A 1135 -5.21 -27.77 11.20
C LYS A 1135 -5.61 -28.91 10.27
N LEU A 1136 -4.61 -29.59 9.72
CA LEU A 1136 -4.73 -30.82 8.95
C LEU A 1136 -5.00 -32.03 9.85
N THR A 1137 -5.89 -32.92 9.40
CA THR A 1137 -6.20 -34.20 10.02
C THR A 1137 -6.11 -35.29 8.96
N ALA A 1138 -5.17 -36.22 9.13
CA ALA A 1138 -4.93 -37.31 8.19
C ALA A 1138 -5.87 -38.49 8.44
N LYS A 1139 -6.71 -38.82 7.45
CA LYS A 1139 -7.78 -39.81 7.58
C LYS A 1139 -7.43 -41.14 6.92
N LYS A 1140 -6.87 -41.11 5.71
CA LYS A 1140 -6.62 -42.33 4.92
C LYS A 1140 -5.35 -42.19 4.10
N ALA A 1141 -4.63 -43.29 3.92
CA ALA A 1141 -3.44 -43.32 3.06
C ALA A 1141 -3.78 -42.92 1.62
N GLY A 1142 -2.96 -42.05 1.05
CA GLY A 1142 -3.18 -41.40 -0.25
C GLY A 1142 -2.56 -40.00 -0.29
N THR A 1143 -2.78 -39.26 -1.37
CA THR A 1143 -2.25 -37.90 -1.54
C THR A 1143 -3.40 -36.91 -1.75
N ALA A 1144 -3.32 -35.74 -1.11
CA ALA A 1144 -4.25 -34.62 -1.25
C ALA A 1144 -3.47 -33.30 -1.35
N THR A 1145 -3.99 -32.33 -2.09
CA THR A 1145 -3.42 -30.97 -2.14
C THR A 1145 -4.20 -30.10 -1.17
N ILE A 1146 -3.51 -29.31 -0.35
CA ILE A 1146 -4.11 -28.25 0.46
C ILE A 1146 -3.84 -26.92 -0.21
N THR A 1147 -4.87 -26.21 -0.62
CA THR A 1147 -4.76 -24.83 -1.11
C THR A 1147 -4.94 -23.88 0.06
N THR A 1148 -3.99 -22.98 0.28
CA THR A 1148 -4.06 -21.94 1.31
C THR A 1148 -4.11 -20.59 0.63
N ARG A 1149 -5.12 -19.80 0.94
CA ARG A 1149 -5.28 -18.43 0.45
C ARG A 1149 -5.00 -17.45 1.59
N TYR A 1150 -4.19 -16.44 1.33
CA TYR A 1150 -3.75 -15.44 2.28
C TYR A 1150 -3.88 -14.05 1.63
N VAL A 1151 -4.36 -13.05 2.34
CA VAL A 1151 -4.58 -11.70 1.81
C VAL A 1151 -3.75 -10.71 2.63
N GLN A 1152 -2.98 -9.84 1.97
CA GLN A 1152 -2.20 -8.77 2.59
C GLN A 1152 -2.13 -7.57 1.64
N ASN A 1153 -2.42 -6.37 2.13
CA ASN A 1153 -2.41 -5.11 1.36
C ASN A 1153 -3.21 -5.21 0.04
N GLY A 1154 -4.40 -5.81 0.07
CA GLY A 1154 -5.25 -6.02 -1.12
C GLY A 1154 -4.73 -7.07 -2.12
N LYS A 1155 -3.56 -7.67 -1.88
CA LYS A 1155 -2.97 -8.73 -2.72
C LYS A 1155 -3.31 -10.11 -2.17
N VAL A 1156 -3.72 -11.01 -3.06
CA VAL A 1156 -4.08 -12.39 -2.74
C VAL A 1156 -2.91 -13.33 -3.07
N TYR A 1157 -2.46 -14.07 -2.08
CA TYR A 1157 -1.44 -15.11 -2.19
C TYR A 1157 -2.08 -16.49 -2.08
N VAL A 1158 -1.79 -17.38 -3.03
CA VAL A 1158 -2.33 -18.75 -3.07
C VAL A 1158 -1.18 -19.75 -3.03
N PHE A 1159 -1.14 -20.58 -2.00
CA PHE A 1159 -0.15 -21.63 -1.81
C PHE A 1159 -0.77 -23.01 -1.99
N LYS A 1160 -0.03 -23.95 -2.56
CA LYS A 1160 -0.43 -25.35 -2.66
C LYS A 1160 0.53 -26.24 -1.88
N THR A 1161 0.00 -26.94 -0.89
CA THR A 1161 0.73 -27.95 -0.11
C THR A 1161 0.33 -29.35 -0.54
N LYS A 1162 1.25 -30.14 -1.12
CA LYS A 1162 1.02 -31.57 -1.39
C LYS A 1162 1.13 -32.38 -0.10
N VAL A 1163 0.02 -32.94 0.38
CA VAL A 1163 -0.02 -33.75 1.60
C VAL A 1163 -0.12 -35.24 1.26
N THR A 1164 0.90 -36.02 1.62
CA THR A 1164 0.94 -37.48 1.46
C THR A 1164 0.65 -38.16 2.79
N VAL A 1165 -0.42 -38.95 2.87
CA VAL A 1165 -0.75 -39.73 4.05
C VAL A 1165 -0.26 -41.16 3.88
N LYS A 1166 0.56 -41.64 4.82
CA LYS A 1166 1.05 -43.03 4.92
C LYS A 1166 0.32 -43.79 6.03
N LYS A 1167 0.31 -45.13 5.96
CA LYS A 1167 -0.20 -45.97 7.06
C LYS A 1167 0.83 -46.05 8.18
N THR A 1168 0.38 -46.04 9.44
CA THR A 1168 1.21 -46.35 10.61
C THR A 1168 1.79 -47.76 10.51
N TYR A 1169 3.08 -47.95 10.81
CA TYR A 1169 3.75 -49.26 10.71
C TYR A 1169 4.84 -49.47 11.78
N ILE A 1170 5.23 -50.75 12.00
CA ILE A 1170 6.35 -51.13 12.88
C ILE A 1170 7.48 -51.71 12.03
N LYS A 1171 8.68 -51.14 12.19
CA LYS A 1171 9.94 -51.70 11.67
C LYS A 1171 10.62 -52.50 12.79
N LEU A 1172 11.06 -53.72 12.50
CA LEU A 1172 11.84 -54.53 13.45
C LEU A 1172 13.31 -54.22 13.22
N ASP A 1173 13.97 -53.60 14.20
CA ASP A 1173 15.35 -53.11 14.07
C ASP A 1173 16.37 -54.16 14.52
N ALA A 1174 16.05 -54.93 15.57
CA ALA A 1174 16.90 -56.01 16.05
C ALA A 1174 16.05 -57.14 16.64
N VAL A 1175 16.08 -58.32 16.03
CA VAL A 1175 15.31 -59.51 16.47
C VAL A 1175 16.12 -60.80 16.32
N PRO A 1176 16.02 -61.77 17.26
CA PRO A 1176 16.75 -63.03 17.16
C PRO A 1176 15.98 -64.08 16.35
N LYS A 1177 16.67 -64.88 15.54
CA LYS A 1177 16.08 -66.08 14.90
C LYS A 1177 16.07 -67.30 15.83
N LYS A 1178 17.06 -67.40 16.72
CA LYS A 1178 17.22 -68.48 17.71
C LYS A 1178 17.73 -67.90 19.03
N LEU A 1179 17.33 -68.47 20.17
CA LEU A 1179 17.78 -68.04 21.50
C LEU A 1179 18.01 -69.26 22.42
N LYS A 1180 19.20 -69.37 23.01
CA LYS A 1180 19.54 -70.51 23.88
C LYS A 1180 18.78 -70.42 25.22
N ILE A 1181 18.36 -71.55 25.79
CA ILE A 1181 17.71 -71.62 27.11
C ILE A 1181 18.54 -70.84 28.16
N SER A 1182 17.84 -70.10 29.02
CA SER A 1182 18.40 -69.23 30.07
C SER A 1182 19.19 -68.02 29.56
N LYS A 1183 19.28 -67.78 28.25
CA LYS A 1183 19.84 -66.55 27.67
C LYS A 1183 18.74 -65.54 27.34
N SER A 1184 19.12 -64.27 27.32
CA SER A 1184 18.23 -63.16 26.99
C SER A 1184 18.73 -62.36 25.79
N PHE A 1185 17.81 -61.80 25.00
CA PHE A 1185 18.09 -60.88 23.89
C PHE A 1185 17.08 -59.72 23.94
N THR A 1186 17.55 -58.49 23.79
CA THR A 1186 16.68 -57.31 23.78
C THR A 1186 16.22 -57.01 22.35
N CYS A 1187 14.94 -57.30 22.07
CA CYS A 1187 14.34 -57.00 20.77
C CYS A 1187 14.14 -55.47 20.64
N LYS A 1188 14.45 -54.93 19.46
CA LYS A 1188 14.24 -53.51 19.14
C LYS A 1188 13.32 -53.36 17.94
N ALA A 1189 12.38 -52.43 18.04
CA ALA A 1189 11.47 -52.07 16.96
C ALA A 1189 11.10 -50.60 17.06
N THR A 1190 10.97 -49.96 15.91
CA THR A 1190 10.61 -48.55 15.77
C THR A 1190 9.21 -48.45 15.17
N ALA A 1191 8.34 -47.69 15.84
CA ALA A 1191 7.00 -47.39 15.35
C ALA A 1191 7.00 -46.06 14.58
N TYR A 1192 6.50 -46.07 13.35
CA TYR A 1192 6.38 -44.87 12.52
C TYR A 1192 4.93 -44.43 12.42
N GLY A 1193 4.67 -43.14 12.61
CA GLY A 1193 3.33 -42.56 12.57
C GLY A 1193 2.53 -42.63 13.87
N THR A 1194 3.20 -42.84 15.01
CA THR A 1194 2.58 -42.81 16.35
C THR A 1194 3.62 -42.44 17.40
N LYS A 1195 3.18 -41.76 18.48
CA LYS A 1195 3.99 -41.51 19.69
C LYS A 1195 3.87 -42.63 20.73
N THR A 1196 3.07 -43.65 20.48
CA THR A 1196 2.85 -44.75 21.42
C THR A 1196 4.01 -45.75 21.36
N SER A 1197 4.62 -46.02 22.52
CA SER A 1197 5.71 -46.98 22.66
C SER A 1197 5.32 -48.39 22.18
N VAL A 1198 6.29 -49.13 21.65
CA VAL A 1198 6.09 -50.51 21.22
C VAL A 1198 5.99 -51.41 22.44
N ILE A 1199 4.91 -52.18 22.51
CA ILE A 1199 4.63 -53.17 23.55
C ILE A 1199 4.93 -54.56 23.01
N TRP A 1200 5.60 -55.37 23.83
CA TRP A 1200 6.05 -56.70 23.46
C TRP A 1200 5.26 -57.81 24.14
N SER A 1201 5.02 -58.91 23.43
CA SER A 1201 4.42 -60.13 23.98
C SER A 1201 4.91 -61.38 23.28
N VAL A 1202 4.69 -62.54 23.90
CA VAL A 1202 5.02 -63.87 23.37
C VAL A 1202 3.76 -64.72 23.26
N SER A 1203 3.72 -65.64 22.29
CA SER A 1203 2.59 -66.57 22.11
C SER A 1203 2.50 -67.65 23.19
N ASP A 1204 3.61 -68.01 23.83
CA ASP A 1204 3.66 -69.03 24.88
C ASP A 1204 4.68 -68.66 25.96
N SER A 1205 4.19 -68.24 27.12
CA SER A 1205 5.00 -67.84 28.28
C SER A 1205 5.74 -69.00 28.96
N LYS A 1206 5.39 -70.26 28.62
CA LYS A 1206 6.09 -71.46 29.08
C LYS A 1206 7.38 -71.71 28.28
N ILE A 1207 7.46 -71.21 27.03
CA ILE A 1207 8.63 -71.36 26.14
C ILE A 1207 9.61 -70.20 26.32
N ALA A 1208 9.13 -68.96 26.41
CA ALA A 1208 9.95 -67.77 26.67
C ALA A 1208 9.14 -66.71 27.41
N THR A 1209 9.80 -65.77 28.08
CA THR A 1209 9.17 -64.53 28.58
C THR A 1209 9.75 -63.33 27.89
N ILE A 1210 8.96 -62.30 27.67
CA ILE A 1210 9.45 -61.02 27.18
C ILE A 1210 9.00 -59.92 28.11
N ASP A 1211 9.93 -59.03 28.46
CA ASP A 1211 9.59 -57.80 29.16
C ASP A 1211 8.79 -56.89 28.22
N LYS A 1212 7.64 -56.45 28.71
CA LYS A 1212 6.60 -55.78 27.93
C LYS A 1212 7.08 -54.46 27.32
N ASP A 1213 7.95 -53.73 28.02
CA ASP A 1213 8.32 -52.36 27.68
C ASP A 1213 9.73 -52.28 27.10
N THR A 1214 10.65 -53.12 27.60
CA THR A 1214 12.05 -53.13 27.16
C THR A 1214 12.32 -54.10 26.00
N GLY A 1215 11.40 -55.03 25.71
CA GLY A 1215 11.59 -56.04 24.66
C GLY A 1215 12.62 -57.12 25.01
N LYS A 1216 13.05 -57.21 26.28
CA LYS A 1216 14.01 -58.21 26.76
C LYS A 1216 13.37 -59.60 26.77
N LEU A 1217 13.69 -60.41 25.77
CA LEU A 1217 13.21 -61.78 25.58
C LEU A 1217 14.15 -62.78 26.27
N THR A 1218 13.64 -63.66 27.11
CA THR A 1218 14.39 -64.73 27.81
C THR A 1218 13.80 -66.10 27.49
N ALA A 1219 14.61 -67.02 26.98
CA ALA A 1219 14.19 -68.38 26.66
C ALA A 1219 14.11 -69.27 27.92
N LYS A 1220 13.02 -70.02 28.10
CA LYS A 1220 12.77 -70.89 29.27
C LYS A 1220 12.81 -72.38 28.94
N LYS A 1221 12.28 -72.78 27.78
CA LYS A 1221 12.21 -74.19 27.34
C LYS A 1221 12.46 -74.31 25.85
N VAL A 1222 12.85 -75.50 25.40
CA VAL A 1222 12.98 -75.81 23.97
C VAL A 1222 11.60 -75.69 23.30
N GLY A 1223 11.53 -74.97 22.19
CA GLY A 1223 10.30 -74.75 21.44
C GLY A 1223 10.35 -73.52 20.54
N ASN A 1224 9.33 -73.32 19.71
CA ASN A 1224 9.18 -72.09 18.92
C ASN A 1224 8.20 -71.16 19.62
N VAL A 1225 8.55 -69.87 19.73
CA VAL A 1225 7.68 -68.84 20.29
C VAL A 1225 7.52 -67.69 19.29
N VAL A 1226 6.29 -67.23 19.09
CA VAL A 1226 6.02 -66.05 18.27
C VAL A 1226 6.09 -64.82 19.17
N VAL A 1227 7.02 -63.93 18.87
CA VAL A 1227 7.15 -62.63 19.53
C VAL A 1227 6.36 -61.61 18.74
N THR A 1228 5.56 -60.81 19.44
CA THR A 1228 4.69 -59.79 18.88
C THR A 1228 5.15 -58.43 19.38
N ALA A 1229 5.44 -57.52 18.45
CA ALA A 1229 5.58 -56.09 18.68
C ALA A 1229 4.26 -55.40 18.31
N LYS A 1230 3.70 -54.59 19.21
CA LYS A 1230 2.41 -53.92 19.02
C LYS A 1230 2.50 -52.45 19.41
N THR A 1231 1.91 -51.58 18.59
CA THR A 1231 1.65 -50.18 18.94
C THR A 1231 0.26 -49.81 18.46
N GLY A 1232 -0.63 -49.40 19.37
CA GLY A 1232 -2.05 -49.20 19.06
C GLY A 1232 -2.70 -50.41 18.37
N LYS A 1233 -3.20 -50.21 17.14
CA LYS A 1233 -3.81 -51.25 16.28
C LYS A 1233 -2.79 -51.97 15.37
N VAL A 1234 -1.54 -51.51 15.30
CA VAL A 1234 -0.50 -52.05 14.41
C VAL A 1234 0.23 -53.19 15.11
N VAL A 1235 0.39 -54.32 14.41
CA VAL A 1235 1.02 -55.52 14.96
C VAL A 1235 2.06 -56.05 13.98
N LYS A 1236 3.25 -56.38 14.48
CA LYS A 1236 4.29 -57.11 13.74
C LYS A 1236 4.73 -58.33 14.54
N LYS A 1237 4.84 -59.47 13.87
CA LYS A 1237 5.20 -60.75 14.50
C LYS A 1237 6.44 -61.35 13.85
N PHE A 1238 7.23 -62.06 14.65
CA PHE A 1238 8.34 -62.89 14.19
C PHE A 1238 8.49 -64.10 15.12
N THR A 1239 9.10 -65.17 14.61
CA THR A 1239 9.26 -66.43 15.34
C THR A 1239 10.69 -66.59 15.84
N VAL A 1240 10.85 -66.98 17.10
CA VAL A 1240 12.14 -67.29 17.73
C VAL A 1240 12.16 -68.76 18.12
N LYS A 1241 13.21 -69.48 17.71
CA LYS A 1241 13.45 -70.86 18.14
C LYS A 1241 14.28 -70.88 19.42
N CYS A 1242 13.69 -71.34 20.51
CA CYS A 1242 14.36 -71.58 21.78
C CYS A 1242 14.99 -72.99 21.79
N TYR A 1243 16.29 -73.08 22.13
CA TYR A 1243 17.06 -74.33 22.04
C TYR A 1243 18.05 -74.55 23.19
#